data_AF-A0A6L4ZFW2-F1
#
_entry.id   AF-A0A6L4ZFW2-F1
#
_cell.length_a   1.000
_cell.length_b   1.000
_cell.length_c   1.000
_cell.angle_alpha   90.00
_cell.angle_beta   90.00
_cell.angle_gamma   90.00
#
_symmetry.space_group_name_H-M   'P 1'
#
loop_
_entity.id
_entity.type
_entity.pdbx_description
1 polymer ?
#
loop_
_entity_poly.entity_id
_entity_poly.type
_entity_poly.pdbx_seq_one_letter_code
_entity_poly.pdbx_strand_id
1 'polypeptide(L)'
;MGLAISKDNSLIYVSGGQENKIYIFDLNSGEKKDSIDCSFVSEIVDYSHGYIGDMVLSKDGKKLYAVDQIGFRMLIIDTETGKLEHNVPVGRYPFGICLSPDEQKVYVANVGMFQYSMIRGITEENVIAKAMKYPAFAYGSKEMIEGIETDSVSIPGLGEMNSPDAFSVFTISLANTEKPEVIAKTKTGNLVGALVEGIPAVGGASPNSLVATDKYVFVTNGTNDNISVISIEKDTVVNTIYIKPDERVKQFRGVIPFGLALTPDNQKLYVACSGINAVAVVDVTKLKVTGFIPTGWFPAKLKVSNDGKKLIVSNAKGFGSGPNGGSTFDSGPEGSYIGSLMKGSVQVVDIPSDEELKAYTEKVISNNFNFEKASAEKFAGRKNNPVPLFPGEKVSPIKHIVFISKENRTYDEVFGQIEKGKGDPELARYGTGVSFRNSKRSASVENADVMVNHLKLAREFAISDNFYVDADVSADGHRWLVNTYPNQWTETSTSASYGGNREFRFDSKAPGVYAMNGAAGAIYPEDYNEAGSMWDHLERNNIDFYNFGFSIMFEPGIYEEQYKYEGIRHYINYPLPQPIWDRTSKVYPTYNMAIPDQFRIDQFQKEFTKKWMNGKDTMPALMTVIIPNDHGAEDRPEAGYPFRESYMADNDLAVGRIVEFLSHTPYWENMLIVITEDDAQNGVDHIDAHRSILMLVSPWVKKDYVSHIHYSFGSIFKTFWNILGLPYLNQYDAGATDMSDFFTETPDFTAYRAIPVDPRIFDPQQALDPFDENFDWKALEESPVMDNKEDMINESKEKEEYRLENREKEK
;
A
#
# COMPACT_ATOMS: atom_id res chain seq x y z
N MET A 1 4.28 -13.79 -9.12
CA MET A 1 4.62 -14.19 -10.51
C MET A 1 4.54 -15.71 -10.65
N GLY A 2 4.30 -16.21 -11.86
CA GLY A 2 4.13 -17.65 -12.14
C GLY A 2 5.43 -18.40 -12.38
N LEU A 3 5.46 -19.64 -11.91
CA LEU A 3 6.53 -20.62 -12.14
C LEU A 3 5.89 -21.99 -12.41
N ALA A 4 6.43 -22.74 -13.37
CA ALA A 4 6.11 -24.15 -13.54
C ALA A 4 7.39 -24.97 -13.72
N ILE A 5 7.45 -26.16 -13.12
CA ILE A 5 8.62 -27.05 -13.20
C ILE A 5 8.26 -28.25 -14.05
N SER A 6 9.14 -28.63 -14.98
CA SER A 6 8.96 -29.81 -15.81
C SER A 6 8.88 -31.09 -14.96
N LYS A 7 8.17 -32.10 -15.46
CA LYS A 7 7.91 -33.33 -14.72
C LYS A 7 9.16 -34.08 -14.25
N ASP A 8 10.24 -33.98 -15.01
CA ASP A 8 11.54 -34.58 -14.74
C ASP A 8 12.44 -33.70 -13.84
N ASN A 9 11.95 -32.55 -13.38
CA ASN A 9 12.68 -31.54 -12.61
C ASN A 9 13.96 -31.04 -13.30
N SER A 10 14.00 -31.05 -14.64
CA SER A 10 15.15 -30.55 -15.40
C SER A 10 15.00 -29.10 -15.82
N LEU A 11 13.78 -28.62 -16.06
CA LEU A 11 13.48 -27.27 -16.55
C LEU A 11 12.52 -26.53 -15.62
N ILE A 12 12.68 -25.21 -15.56
CA ILE A 12 11.72 -24.29 -14.96
C ILE A 12 11.28 -23.24 -15.98
N TYR A 13 9.97 -23.07 -16.07
CA TYR A 13 9.30 -22.02 -16.82
C TYR A 13 9.02 -20.86 -15.87
N VAL A 14 9.44 -19.66 -16.25
CA VAL A 14 9.39 -18.46 -15.42
C VAL A 14 8.65 -17.37 -16.19
N SER A 15 7.63 -16.77 -15.57
CA SER A 15 6.96 -15.64 -16.18
C SER A 15 7.92 -14.46 -16.39
N GLY A 16 7.92 -13.88 -17.59
CA GLY A 16 8.63 -12.64 -17.92
C GLY A 16 7.85 -11.37 -17.62
N GLY A 17 6.64 -11.45 -17.03
CA GLY A 17 5.82 -10.28 -16.71
C GLY A 17 5.58 -9.41 -17.96
N GLN A 18 5.94 -8.13 -17.88
CA GLN A 18 5.74 -7.13 -18.94
C GLN A 18 6.52 -7.39 -20.23
N GLU A 19 7.51 -8.30 -20.21
CA GLU A 19 8.26 -8.68 -21.41
C GLU A 19 7.43 -9.53 -22.37
N ASN A 20 6.19 -9.90 -21.98
CA ASN A 20 5.28 -10.72 -22.76
C ASN A 20 5.90 -12.05 -23.21
N LYS A 21 6.69 -12.66 -22.32
CA LYS A 21 7.45 -13.88 -22.55
C LYS A 21 7.38 -14.84 -21.39
N ILE A 22 7.68 -16.11 -21.67
CA ILE A 22 7.97 -17.13 -20.66
C ILE A 22 9.43 -17.57 -20.85
N TYR A 23 10.24 -17.40 -19.81
CA TYR A 23 11.63 -17.82 -19.81
C TYR A 23 11.77 -19.28 -19.40
N ILE A 24 12.73 -19.97 -20.01
CA ILE A 24 13.02 -21.38 -19.70
C ILE A 24 14.45 -21.45 -19.19
N PHE A 25 14.62 -22.00 -17.99
CA PHE A 25 15.92 -22.23 -17.38
C PHE A 25 16.12 -23.72 -17.10
N ASP A 26 17.36 -24.17 -17.20
CA ASP A 26 17.76 -25.48 -16.68
C ASP A 26 17.90 -25.38 -15.16
N LEU A 27 17.18 -26.24 -14.44
CA LEU A 27 17.08 -26.15 -12.99
C LEU A 27 18.36 -26.61 -12.27
N ASN A 28 19.21 -27.41 -12.94
CA ASN A 28 20.44 -27.92 -12.35
C ASN A 28 21.59 -26.89 -12.44
N SER A 29 21.68 -26.20 -13.57
CA SER A 29 22.75 -25.23 -13.86
C SER A 29 22.34 -23.77 -13.58
N GLY A 30 21.04 -23.48 -13.56
CA GLY A 30 20.50 -22.11 -13.50
C GLY A 30 20.62 -21.35 -14.83
N GLU A 31 21.12 -21.97 -15.90
CA GLU A 31 21.28 -21.31 -17.19
C GLU A 31 19.95 -21.10 -17.90
N LYS A 32 19.74 -19.90 -18.47
CA LYS A 32 18.63 -19.64 -19.39
C LYS A 32 18.83 -20.45 -20.68
N LYS A 33 17.90 -21.35 -20.97
CA LYS A 33 17.92 -22.19 -22.18
C LYS A 33 17.18 -21.55 -23.34
N ASP A 34 16.03 -20.93 -23.09
CA ASP A 34 15.20 -20.35 -24.16
C ASP A 34 14.17 -19.34 -23.61
N SER A 35 13.34 -18.79 -24.49
CA SER A 35 12.15 -18.02 -24.15
C SER A 35 11.03 -18.21 -25.18
N ILE A 36 9.80 -18.27 -24.71
CA ILE A 36 8.59 -18.34 -25.53
C ILE A 36 7.98 -16.95 -25.63
N ASP A 37 7.75 -16.48 -26.86
CA ASP A 37 7.02 -15.24 -27.15
C ASP A 37 5.52 -15.46 -27.02
N CYS A 38 4.86 -14.66 -26.19
CA CYS A 38 3.43 -14.74 -25.93
C CYS A 38 2.61 -13.70 -26.72
N SER A 39 3.26 -12.92 -27.60
CA SER A 39 2.59 -11.95 -28.44
C SER A 39 1.65 -12.60 -29.47
N PHE A 40 0.54 -11.93 -29.75
CA PHE A 40 -0.42 -12.35 -30.77
C PHE A 40 -1.12 -11.15 -31.38
N VAL A 41 -1.11 -11.05 -32.71
CA VAL A 41 -1.81 -9.98 -33.43
C VAL A 41 -2.68 -10.60 -34.51
N SER A 42 -3.89 -10.08 -34.64
CA SER A 42 -4.88 -10.44 -35.66
C SER A 42 -5.63 -9.20 -36.14
N GLU A 43 -6.57 -9.36 -37.05
CA GLU A 43 -7.43 -8.25 -37.50
C GLU A 43 -8.36 -7.70 -36.39
N ILE A 44 -8.60 -8.45 -35.31
CA ILE A 44 -9.60 -8.11 -34.28
C ILE A 44 -8.94 -7.72 -32.94
N VAL A 45 -7.80 -8.31 -32.63
CA VAL A 45 -7.10 -8.12 -31.34
C VAL A 45 -5.59 -7.98 -31.55
N ASP A 46 -4.98 -7.15 -30.71
CA ASP A 46 -3.54 -6.90 -30.64
C ASP A 46 -3.05 -7.10 -29.20
N TYR A 47 -2.29 -8.17 -29.02
CA TYR A 47 -1.61 -8.53 -27.78
C TYR A 47 -0.09 -8.54 -27.98
N SER A 48 0.44 -7.58 -28.76
CA SER A 48 1.88 -7.30 -28.84
C SER A 48 2.47 -7.01 -27.46
N HIS A 49 1.70 -6.35 -26.61
CA HIS A 49 1.98 -6.13 -25.20
C HIS A 49 1.13 -7.03 -24.30
N GLY A 50 1.72 -7.52 -23.21
CA GLY A 50 1.10 -8.43 -22.27
C GLY A 50 1.87 -8.47 -20.96
N TYR A 51 1.23 -8.93 -19.89
CA TYR A 51 1.87 -9.12 -18.59
C TYR A 51 1.63 -10.55 -18.14
N ILE A 52 2.59 -11.43 -18.41
CA ILE A 52 2.44 -12.85 -18.10
C ILE A 52 2.43 -13.04 -16.58
N GLY A 53 1.45 -13.79 -16.09
CA GLY A 53 1.19 -13.99 -14.66
C GLY A 53 1.51 -15.42 -14.22
N ASP A 54 0.54 -16.02 -13.54
CA ASP A 54 0.62 -17.41 -13.06
C ASP A 54 0.55 -18.42 -14.23
N MET A 55 1.05 -19.63 -14.01
CA MET A 55 1.08 -20.68 -15.04
C MET A 55 1.04 -22.10 -14.46
N VAL A 56 0.59 -23.06 -15.26
CA VAL A 56 0.49 -24.47 -14.89
C VAL A 56 0.78 -25.37 -16.09
N LEU A 57 1.50 -26.47 -15.86
CA LEU A 57 1.79 -27.49 -16.86
C LEU A 57 0.74 -28.61 -16.83
N SER A 58 0.50 -29.23 -17.98
CA SER A 58 -0.18 -30.52 -18.06
C SER A 58 0.65 -31.64 -17.41
N LYS A 59 0.00 -32.74 -17.02
CA LYS A 59 0.62 -33.90 -16.35
C LYS A 59 1.65 -34.63 -17.21
N ASP A 60 1.49 -34.57 -18.52
CA ASP A 60 2.47 -35.09 -19.48
C ASP A 60 3.60 -34.08 -19.78
N GLY A 61 3.45 -32.84 -19.31
CA GLY A 61 4.38 -31.75 -19.50
C GLY A 61 4.33 -31.12 -20.88
N LYS A 62 3.43 -31.55 -21.78
CA LYS A 62 3.41 -31.11 -23.18
C LYS A 62 2.75 -29.76 -23.40
N LYS A 63 1.79 -29.38 -22.55
CA LYS A 63 1.10 -28.10 -22.63
C LYS A 63 1.40 -27.25 -21.40
N LEU A 64 1.63 -25.97 -21.64
CA LEU A 64 1.75 -24.93 -20.63
C LEU A 64 0.57 -23.97 -20.78
N TYR A 65 -0.14 -23.76 -19.67
CA TYR A 65 -1.23 -22.80 -19.57
C TYR A 65 -0.75 -21.61 -18.75
N ALA A 66 -0.94 -20.39 -19.25
CA ALA A 66 -0.52 -19.18 -18.57
C ALA A 66 -1.60 -18.11 -18.64
N VAL A 67 -1.60 -17.17 -17.70
CA VAL A 67 -2.49 -16.00 -17.75
C VAL A 67 -1.74 -14.75 -18.19
N ASP A 68 -2.41 -13.90 -18.96
CA ASP A 68 -1.93 -12.57 -19.34
C ASP A 68 -2.81 -11.51 -18.67
N GLN A 69 -2.26 -10.83 -17.67
CA GLN A 69 -2.99 -9.94 -16.78
C GLN A 69 -3.61 -8.76 -17.52
N ILE A 70 -2.86 -8.08 -18.39
CA ILE A 70 -3.39 -6.91 -19.12
C ILE A 70 -4.08 -7.31 -20.43
N GLY A 71 -3.78 -8.50 -20.96
CA GLY A 71 -4.44 -9.06 -22.14
C GLY A 71 -5.85 -9.61 -21.86
N PHE A 72 -6.22 -9.80 -20.59
CA PHE A 72 -7.46 -10.45 -20.15
C PHE A 72 -7.70 -11.80 -20.86
N ARG A 73 -6.64 -12.63 -20.89
CA ARG A 73 -6.66 -13.90 -21.61
C ARG A 73 -5.85 -14.98 -20.91
N MET A 74 -6.20 -16.23 -21.22
CA MET A 74 -5.42 -17.42 -20.96
C MET A 74 -4.70 -17.86 -22.24
N LEU A 75 -3.45 -18.30 -22.11
CA LEU A 75 -2.61 -18.82 -23.17
C LEU A 75 -2.52 -20.34 -23.06
N ILE A 76 -2.50 -21.04 -24.20
CA ILE A 76 -2.15 -22.47 -24.29
C ILE A 76 -0.95 -22.59 -25.22
N ILE A 77 0.12 -23.17 -24.70
CA ILE A 77 1.42 -23.24 -25.36
C ILE A 77 1.86 -24.69 -25.43
N ASP A 78 2.34 -25.10 -26.59
CA ASP A 78 3.04 -26.36 -26.77
C ASP A 78 4.51 -26.23 -26.31
N THR A 79 4.89 -27.03 -25.31
CA THR A 79 6.21 -26.95 -24.68
C THR A 79 7.32 -27.58 -25.51
N GLU A 80 7.00 -28.49 -26.44
CA GLU A 80 7.98 -29.15 -27.30
C GLU A 80 8.40 -28.21 -28.43
N THR A 81 7.44 -27.47 -28.99
CA THR A 81 7.66 -26.53 -30.10
C THR A 81 7.85 -25.08 -29.67
N GLY A 82 7.49 -24.74 -28.42
CA GLY A 82 7.51 -23.37 -27.89
C GLY A 82 6.46 -22.45 -28.53
N LYS A 83 5.42 -22.99 -29.16
CA LYS A 83 4.42 -22.21 -29.90
C LYS A 83 3.18 -21.91 -29.07
N LEU A 84 2.72 -20.67 -29.13
CA LEU A 84 1.39 -20.27 -28.69
C LEU A 84 0.34 -20.87 -29.64
N GLU A 85 -0.49 -21.80 -29.15
CA GLU A 85 -1.53 -22.48 -29.92
C GLU A 85 -2.87 -21.76 -29.82
N HIS A 86 -3.24 -21.35 -28.60
CA HIS A 86 -4.51 -20.69 -28.34
C HIS A 86 -4.37 -19.51 -27.39
N ASN A 87 -5.21 -18.50 -27.62
CA ASN A 87 -5.48 -17.43 -26.67
C ASN A 87 -6.99 -17.40 -26.41
N VAL A 88 -7.39 -17.49 -25.14
CA VAL A 88 -8.79 -17.60 -24.72
C VAL A 88 -9.11 -16.40 -23.85
N PRO A 89 -10.02 -15.49 -24.28
CA PRO A 89 -10.43 -14.36 -23.44
C PRO A 89 -11.02 -14.84 -22.10
N VAL A 90 -10.63 -14.19 -21.01
CA VAL A 90 -11.12 -14.46 -19.64
C VAL A 90 -11.60 -13.16 -18.98
N GLY A 91 -11.77 -13.17 -17.66
CA GLY A 91 -12.12 -11.98 -16.89
C GLY A 91 -10.94 -11.00 -16.78
N ARG A 92 -11.18 -9.91 -16.04
CA ARG A 92 -10.24 -8.80 -15.93
C ARG A 92 -9.10 -9.14 -14.97
N TYR A 93 -7.87 -8.82 -15.39
CA TYR A 93 -6.65 -9.05 -14.61
C TYR A 93 -6.58 -10.45 -13.99
N PRO A 94 -6.42 -11.50 -14.82
CA PRO A 94 -6.31 -12.89 -14.35
C PRO A 94 -5.02 -13.15 -13.57
N PHE A 95 -5.14 -13.71 -12.38
CA PHE A 95 -4.05 -13.81 -11.40
C PHE A 95 -3.68 -15.23 -11.00
N GLY A 96 -4.61 -16.18 -11.09
CA GLY A 96 -4.33 -17.58 -10.80
C GLY A 96 -4.99 -18.51 -11.79
N ILE A 97 -4.39 -19.69 -11.95
CA ILE A 97 -4.80 -20.70 -12.91
C ILE A 97 -4.60 -22.10 -12.32
N CYS A 98 -5.55 -23.00 -12.52
CA CYS A 98 -5.37 -24.43 -12.24
C CYS A 98 -6.13 -25.32 -13.22
N LEU A 99 -5.67 -26.56 -13.37
CA LEU A 99 -6.35 -27.60 -14.16
C LEU A 99 -7.26 -28.44 -13.27
N SER A 100 -8.35 -28.96 -13.82
CA SER A 100 -9.07 -30.09 -13.21
C SER A 100 -8.17 -31.33 -13.19
N PRO A 101 -8.35 -32.28 -12.25
CA PRO A 101 -7.51 -33.47 -12.19
C PRO A 101 -7.56 -34.35 -13.45
N ASP A 102 -8.63 -34.31 -14.23
CA ASP A 102 -8.76 -35.01 -15.52
C ASP A 102 -8.23 -34.21 -16.72
N GLU A 103 -7.75 -32.98 -16.49
CA GLU A 103 -7.26 -32.03 -17.49
C GLU A 103 -8.28 -31.70 -18.59
N GLN A 104 -9.58 -31.88 -18.31
CA GLN A 104 -10.68 -31.51 -19.21
C GLN A 104 -11.16 -30.07 -19.01
N LYS A 105 -10.77 -29.42 -17.91
CA LYS A 105 -11.13 -28.02 -17.62
C LYS A 105 -9.93 -27.23 -17.10
N VAL A 106 -9.90 -25.93 -17.40
CA VAL A 106 -9.04 -24.94 -16.78
C VAL A 106 -9.88 -23.95 -16.00
N TYR A 107 -9.41 -23.52 -14.83
CA TYR A 107 -10.03 -22.48 -14.01
C TYR A 107 -9.09 -21.30 -13.91
N VAL A 108 -9.60 -20.09 -14.16
CA VAL A 108 -8.84 -18.84 -14.11
C VAL A 108 -9.51 -17.87 -13.15
N ALA A 109 -8.78 -17.43 -12.12
CA ALA A 109 -9.24 -16.44 -11.15
C ALA A 109 -8.88 -15.03 -11.62
N ASN A 110 -9.88 -14.15 -11.66
CA ASN A 110 -9.81 -12.80 -12.21
C ASN A 110 -10.02 -11.78 -11.09
N VAL A 111 -9.00 -10.98 -10.79
CA VAL A 111 -9.00 -10.03 -9.67
C VAL A 111 -9.52 -8.66 -10.07
N GLY A 112 -9.47 -8.29 -11.35
CA GLY A 112 -9.87 -6.97 -11.80
C GLY A 112 -11.33 -6.65 -11.51
N MET A 113 -11.62 -5.45 -11.00
CA MET A 113 -12.98 -4.93 -10.93
C MET A 113 -13.35 -4.31 -12.28
N PHE A 114 -12.49 -3.45 -12.82
CA PHE A 114 -12.79 -2.66 -14.00
C PHE A 114 -11.78 -2.85 -15.13
N GLN A 115 -12.22 -2.48 -16.34
CA GLN A 115 -11.33 -2.28 -17.47
C GLN A 115 -11.04 -0.79 -17.58
N TYR A 116 -9.90 -0.37 -17.05
CA TYR A 116 -9.43 1.01 -17.14
C TYR A 116 -8.94 1.33 -18.55
N SER A 117 -9.05 2.60 -18.92
CA SER A 117 -8.64 3.07 -20.24
C SER A 117 -8.15 4.51 -20.18
N MET A 118 -7.30 4.86 -21.14
CA MET A 118 -6.99 6.25 -21.41
C MET A 118 -8.26 7.01 -21.82
N ILE A 119 -8.35 8.26 -21.39
CA ILE A 119 -9.39 9.18 -21.86
C ILE A 119 -9.25 9.35 -23.38
N ARG A 120 -10.38 9.35 -24.10
CA ARG A 120 -10.34 9.34 -25.56
C ARG A 120 -9.69 10.61 -26.12
N GLY A 121 -8.85 10.42 -27.13
CA GLY A 121 -8.17 11.50 -27.82
C GLY A 121 -6.92 12.04 -27.11
N ILE A 122 -6.54 11.45 -25.97
CA ILE A 122 -5.22 11.63 -25.36
C ILE A 122 -4.21 10.75 -26.10
N THR A 123 -3.06 11.33 -26.43
CA THR A 123 -1.87 10.65 -26.95
C THR A 123 -0.65 11.13 -26.17
N GLU A 124 0.47 10.42 -26.30
CA GLU A 124 1.73 10.80 -25.66
C GLU A 124 2.12 12.26 -25.98
N GLU A 125 1.90 12.69 -27.23
CA GLU A 125 2.28 14.03 -27.69
C GLU A 125 1.37 15.16 -27.17
N ASN A 126 0.18 14.85 -26.68
CA ASN A 126 -0.80 15.86 -26.24
C ASN A 126 -1.27 15.70 -24.78
N VAL A 127 -0.72 14.73 -24.05
CA VAL A 127 -1.15 14.35 -22.70
C VAL A 127 -1.07 15.53 -21.73
N ILE A 128 0.00 16.33 -21.76
CA ILE A 128 0.18 17.53 -20.91
C ILE A 128 -0.95 18.55 -21.12
N ALA A 129 -1.41 18.69 -22.37
CA ALA A 129 -2.45 19.65 -22.73
C ALA A 129 -3.87 19.16 -22.41
N LYS A 130 -4.10 17.83 -22.46
CA LYS A 130 -5.45 17.24 -22.37
C LYS A 130 -5.75 16.47 -21.08
N ALA A 131 -4.75 16.14 -20.27
CA ALA A 131 -4.96 15.44 -19.01
C ALA A 131 -5.88 16.25 -18.09
N MET A 132 -6.72 15.53 -17.34
CA MET A 132 -7.69 16.13 -16.44
C MET A 132 -7.01 16.66 -15.19
N LYS A 133 -7.55 17.76 -14.67
CA LYS A 133 -7.14 18.33 -13.38
C LYS A 133 -7.61 17.50 -12.18
N TYR A 134 -8.63 16.67 -12.38
CA TYR A 134 -9.27 15.92 -11.32
C TYR A 134 -9.79 14.58 -11.85
N PRO A 135 -9.85 13.51 -11.04
CA PRO A 135 -10.46 12.25 -11.45
C PRO A 135 -11.87 12.42 -12.02
N ALA A 136 -12.20 11.63 -13.03
CA ALA A 136 -13.39 11.83 -13.86
C ALA A 136 -14.72 11.70 -13.09
N PHE A 137 -14.76 10.78 -12.12
CA PHE A 137 -15.98 10.41 -11.43
C PHE A 137 -15.70 9.78 -10.05
N ALA A 138 -16.72 9.78 -9.20
CA ALA A 138 -16.72 9.07 -7.93
C ALA A 138 -17.03 7.57 -8.12
N TYR A 139 -16.45 6.74 -7.26
CA TYR A 139 -16.72 5.31 -7.18
C TYR A 139 -18.21 5.04 -6.93
N GLY A 140 -18.83 4.16 -7.73
CA GLY A 140 -20.24 3.85 -7.65
C GLY A 140 -21.20 4.91 -8.21
N SER A 141 -20.69 6.01 -8.78
CA SER A 141 -21.53 7.03 -9.43
C SER A 141 -22.10 6.54 -10.77
N LYS A 142 -23.14 7.23 -11.25
CA LYS A 142 -23.74 6.95 -12.55
C LYS A 142 -22.74 7.24 -13.68
N GLU A 143 -21.97 8.32 -13.55
CA GLU A 143 -20.94 8.75 -14.49
C GLU A 143 -19.81 7.73 -14.60
N MET A 144 -19.44 7.07 -13.49
CA MET A 144 -18.49 5.96 -13.52
C MET A 144 -19.03 4.78 -14.35
N ILE A 145 -20.30 4.43 -14.19
CA ILE A 145 -20.91 3.28 -14.87
C ILE A 145 -21.09 3.56 -16.37
N GLU A 146 -21.70 4.70 -16.70
CA GLU A 146 -22.13 5.03 -18.07
C GLU A 146 -21.04 5.74 -18.89
N GLY A 147 -20.08 6.38 -18.23
CA GLY A 147 -19.10 7.27 -18.86
C GLY A 147 -19.61 8.70 -18.98
N ILE A 148 -18.75 9.57 -19.52
CA ILE A 148 -19.05 10.99 -19.73
C ILE A 148 -18.83 11.28 -21.21
N GLU A 149 -19.87 11.77 -21.89
CA GLU A 149 -19.80 12.21 -23.28
C GLU A 149 -20.31 13.65 -23.37
N THR A 150 -19.43 14.58 -23.72
CA THR A 150 -19.73 16.00 -23.95
C THR A 150 -19.06 16.48 -25.24
N ASP A 151 -19.36 17.70 -25.67
CA ASP A 151 -18.71 18.31 -26.85
C ASP A 151 -17.19 18.44 -26.72
N SER A 152 -16.66 18.44 -25.49
CA SER A 152 -15.24 18.68 -25.19
C SER A 152 -14.49 17.46 -24.66
N VAL A 153 -15.19 16.47 -24.10
CA VAL A 153 -14.59 15.33 -23.39
C VAL A 153 -15.41 14.06 -23.62
N SER A 154 -14.70 12.97 -23.93
CA SER A 154 -15.28 11.62 -24.05
C SER A 154 -14.51 10.65 -23.18
N ILE A 155 -15.10 10.23 -22.06
CA ILE A 155 -14.53 9.34 -21.06
C ILE A 155 -15.34 8.04 -21.05
N PRO A 156 -14.72 6.89 -21.37
CA PRO A 156 -15.41 5.61 -21.29
C PRO A 156 -15.89 5.30 -19.87
N GLY A 157 -17.11 4.76 -19.76
CA GLY A 157 -17.61 4.20 -18.51
C GLY A 157 -16.91 2.88 -18.16
N LEU A 158 -16.82 2.59 -16.86
CA LEU A 158 -16.24 1.35 -16.32
C LEU A 158 -17.26 0.21 -16.22
N GLY A 159 -18.55 0.54 -16.27
CA GLY A 159 -19.66 -0.40 -16.11
C GLY A 159 -19.91 -0.80 -14.66
N GLU A 160 -20.67 -1.88 -14.49
CA GLU A 160 -21.13 -2.36 -13.18
C GLU A 160 -20.01 -3.04 -12.38
N MET A 161 -19.91 -2.74 -11.08
CA MET A 161 -18.92 -3.31 -10.14
C MET A 161 -19.01 -4.84 -10.06
N ASN A 162 -20.22 -5.39 -10.14
CA ASN A 162 -20.48 -6.83 -10.06
C ASN A 162 -20.60 -7.49 -11.44
N SER A 163 -19.97 -6.95 -12.48
CA SER A 163 -19.85 -7.60 -13.79
C SER A 163 -19.39 -9.06 -13.64
N PRO A 164 -19.87 -9.99 -14.50
CA PRO A 164 -19.36 -11.36 -14.55
C PRO A 164 -17.84 -11.45 -14.78
N ASP A 165 -17.26 -10.45 -15.45
CA ASP A 165 -15.82 -10.40 -15.75
C ASP A 165 -14.98 -9.86 -14.59
N ALA A 166 -15.63 -9.32 -13.56
CA ALA A 166 -15.00 -8.78 -12.36
C ALA A 166 -14.98 -9.81 -11.24
N PHE A 167 -13.95 -9.85 -10.39
CA PHE A 167 -13.84 -10.72 -9.20
C PHE A 167 -14.53 -12.08 -9.37
N SER A 168 -14.02 -12.90 -10.29
CA SER A 168 -14.70 -14.12 -10.72
C SER A 168 -13.72 -15.21 -11.12
N VAL A 169 -14.22 -16.45 -11.16
CA VAL A 169 -13.52 -17.60 -11.75
C VAL A 169 -14.18 -17.96 -13.07
N PHE A 170 -13.38 -17.99 -14.12
CA PHE A 170 -13.80 -18.48 -15.42
C PHE A 170 -13.44 -19.95 -15.55
N THR A 171 -14.36 -20.76 -16.07
CA THR A 171 -14.12 -22.18 -16.38
C THR A 171 -14.01 -22.33 -17.89
N ILE A 172 -12.91 -22.91 -18.34
CA ILE A 172 -12.60 -23.17 -19.74
C ILE A 172 -12.65 -24.68 -19.97
N SER A 173 -13.44 -25.13 -20.94
CA SER A 173 -13.47 -26.52 -21.40
C SER A 173 -12.31 -26.81 -22.34
N LEU A 174 -11.65 -27.95 -22.11
CA LEU A 174 -10.61 -28.53 -22.98
C LEU A 174 -11.10 -29.80 -23.69
N ALA A 175 -12.41 -30.10 -23.64
CA ALA A 175 -12.99 -31.28 -24.29
C ALA A 175 -12.74 -31.31 -25.81
N ASN A 176 -12.61 -30.13 -26.43
CA ASN A 176 -12.05 -29.97 -27.77
C ASN A 176 -10.78 -29.13 -27.68
N THR A 177 -9.62 -29.78 -27.75
CA THR A 177 -8.32 -29.12 -27.60
C THR A 177 -8.02 -28.10 -28.70
N GLU A 178 -8.62 -28.26 -29.89
CA GLU A 178 -8.49 -27.31 -31.01
C GLU A 178 -9.36 -26.06 -30.85
N LYS A 179 -10.34 -26.12 -29.93
CA LYS A 179 -11.26 -25.01 -29.67
C LYS A 179 -11.64 -24.93 -28.19
N PRO A 180 -10.69 -24.52 -27.32
CA PRO A 180 -10.99 -24.25 -25.92
C PRO A 180 -12.08 -23.16 -25.79
N GLU A 181 -13.01 -23.32 -24.86
CA GLU A 181 -14.15 -22.40 -24.72
C GLU A 181 -14.50 -22.11 -23.26
N VAL A 182 -14.86 -20.86 -22.96
CA VAL A 182 -15.38 -20.47 -21.64
C VAL A 182 -16.80 -21.02 -21.49
N ILE A 183 -17.01 -21.90 -20.52
CA ILE A 183 -18.30 -22.55 -20.26
C ILE A 183 -19.02 -22.03 -19.01
N ALA A 184 -18.30 -21.34 -18.11
CA ALA A 184 -18.89 -20.73 -16.92
C ALA A 184 -18.10 -19.51 -16.44
N LYS A 185 -18.82 -18.57 -15.82
CA LYS A 185 -18.29 -17.38 -15.13
C LYS A 185 -18.90 -17.30 -13.73
N THR A 186 -18.09 -17.50 -12.71
CA THR A 186 -18.59 -17.76 -11.35
C THR A 186 -18.06 -16.70 -10.39
N LYS A 187 -18.97 -15.93 -9.79
CA LYS A 187 -18.62 -14.95 -8.75
C LYS A 187 -18.19 -15.68 -7.47
N THR A 188 -17.18 -15.13 -6.80
CA THR A 188 -16.64 -15.65 -5.54
C THR A 188 -16.80 -14.63 -4.41
N GLY A 189 -16.62 -15.11 -3.17
CA GLY A 189 -16.66 -14.30 -1.97
C GLY A 189 -17.92 -13.44 -1.85
N ASN A 190 -17.74 -12.25 -1.28
CA ASN A 190 -18.81 -11.27 -1.09
C ASN A 190 -18.91 -10.37 -2.33
N LEU A 191 -20.15 -10.11 -2.78
CA LEU A 191 -20.41 -9.13 -3.84
C LEU A 191 -20.30 -7.71 -3.28
N VAL A 192 -19.84 -6.77 -4.10
CA VAL A 192 -19.86 -5.35 -3.74
C VAL A 192 -21.30 -4.92 -3.46
N GLY A 193 -21.52 -4.23 -2.34
CA GLY A 193 -22.82 -3.81 -1.83
C GLY A 193 -23.59 -4.88 -1.04
N ALA A 194 -23.11 -6.13 -0.97
CA ALA A 194 -23.74 -7.16 -0.13
C ALA A 194 -23.55 -6.83 1.35
N LEU A 195 -24.58 -7.06 2.17
CA LEU A 195 -24.48 -6.88 3.61
C LEU A 195 -23.72 -8.04 4.26
N VAL A 196 -22.53 -7.74 4.77
CA VAL A 196 -21.68 -8.65 5.55
C VAL A 196 -21.64 -8.14 6.98
N GLU A 197 -22.19 -8.92 7.91
CA GLU A 197 -22.28 -8.55 9.34
C GLU A 197 -22.94 -7.17 9.57
N GLY A 198 -23.89 -6.80 8.71
CA GLY A 198 -24.62 -5.53 8.78
C GLY A 198 -23.94 -4.35 8.08
N ILE A 199 -22.77 -4.56 7.49
CA ILE A 199 -22.01 -3.55 6.74
C ILE A 199 -22.06 -3.88 5.24
N PRO A 200 -22.37 -2.92 4.35
CA PRO A 200 -22.25 -3.15 2.91
C PRO A 200 -20.78 -3.30 2.53
N ALA A 201 -20.45 -4.37 1.81
CA ALA A 201 -19.11 -4.59 1.28
C ALA A 201 -18.76 -3.48 0.27
N VAL A 202 -17.62 -2.82 0.48
CA VAL A 202 -17.10 -1.78 -0.44
C VAL A 202 -16.17 -2.43 -1.46
N GLY A 203 -15.18 -3.18 -0.98
CA GLY A 203 -14.31 -4.00 -1.82
C GLY A 203 -14.97 -5.29 -2.29
N GLY A 204 -14.52 -5.80 -3.44
CA GLY A 204 -14.91 -7.12 -3.94
C GLY A 204 -14.18 -8.26 -3.21
N ALA A 205 -14.21 -9.45 -3.81
CA ALA A 205 -13.63 -10.67 -3.21
C ALA A 205 -12.14 -10.91 -3.53
N SER A 206 -11.62 -10.32 -4.62
CA SER A 206 -10.23 -10.51 -5.06
C SER A 206 -9.80 -11.99 -5.17
N PRO A 207 -10.46 -12.81 -6.01
CA PRO A 207 -10.10 -14.22 -6.13
C PRO A 207 -8.73 -14.39 -6.77
N ASN A 208 -7.82 -15.09 -6.10
CA ASN A 208 -6.43 -15.18 -6.57
C ASN A 208 -5.96 -16.62 -6.84
N SER A 209 -5.83 -17.47 -5.82
CA SER A 209 -5.23 -18.80 -5.98
C SER A 209 -6.30 -19.88 -6.05
N LEU A 210 -6.02 -20.90 -6.86
CA LEU A 210 -6.95 -21.98 -7.17
C LEU A 210 -6.28 -23.34 -7.03
N VAL A 211 -7.00 -24.31 -6.47
CA VAL A 211 -6.65 -25.74 -6.54
C VAL A 211 -7.90 -26.59 -6.75
N ALA A 212 -7.78 -27.68 -7.49
CA ALA A 212 -8.91 -28.54 -7.84
C ALA A 212 -8.74 -29.97 -7.31
N THR A 213 -9.84 -30.54 -6.83
CA THR A 213 -10.06 -31.97 -6.57
C THR A 213 -10.99 -32.53 -7.66
N ASP A 214 -11.40 -33.79 -7.59
CA ASP A 214 -12.37 -34.35 -8.55
C ASP A 214 -13.79 -33.77 -8.39
N LYS A 215 -14.07 -33.08 -7.26
CA LYS A 215 -15.41 -32.56 -6.93
C LYS A 215 -15.47 -31.05 -6.88
N TYR A 216 -14.41 -30.42 -6.39
CA TYR A 216 -14.40 -29.01 -6.04
C TYR A 216 -13.17 -28.29 -6.55
N VAL A 217 -13.35 -27.03 -6.91
CA VAL A 217 -12.30 -26.02 -7.00
C VAL A 217 -12.38 -25.12 -5.77
N PHE A 218 -11.26 -24.96 -5.08
CA PHE A 218 -11.11 -24.05 -3.96
C PHE A 218 -10.46 -22.76 -4.43
N VAL A 219 -11.02 -21.62 -4.01
CA VAL A 219 -10.60 -20.29 -4.43
C VAL A 219 -10.36 -19.40 -3.21
N THR A 220 -9.16 -18.88 -3.03
CA THR A 220 -8.91 -17.85 -2.02
C THR A 220 -9.47 -16.52 -2.48
N ASN A 221 -10.12 -15.80 -1.55
CA ASN A 221 -10.58 -14.43 -1.76
C ASN A 221 -9.64 -13.53 -0.94
N GLY A 222 -8.79 -12.73 -1.59
CA GLY A 222 -7.70 -12.00 -0.91
C GLY A 222 -8.16 -10.84 -0.03
N THR A 223 -9.36 -10.32 -0.27
CA THR A 223 -9.97 -9.19 0.46
C THR A 223 -11.11 -9.62 1.38
N ASN A 224 -11.51 -10.89 1.35
CA ASN A 224 -12.49 -11.45 2.28
C ASN A 224 -11.85 -12.64 2.99
N ASP A 225 -11.98 -12.77 4.31
CA ASP A 225 -11.33 -13.85 5.07
C ASP A 225 -12.04 -15.21 4.90
N ASN A 226 -12.14 -15.68 3.65
CA ASN A 226 -12.83 -16.90 3.27
C ASN A 226 -12.32 -17.53 1.96
N ILE A 227 -12.78 -18.75 1.71
CA ILE A 227 -12.49 -19.55 0.51
C ILE A 227 -13.81 -19.93 -0.13
N SER A 228 -13.96 -19.66 -1.42
CA SER A 228 -15.10 -20.14 -2.20
C SER A 228 -14.86 -21.59 -2.65
N VAL A 229 -15.90 -22.43 -2.52
CA VAL A 229 -15.88 -23.83 -2.95
C VAL A 229 -16.81 -23.96 -4.15
N ILE A 230 -16.23 -24.11 -5.34
CA ILE A 230 -16.96 -24.26 -6.61
C ILE A 230 -17.12 -25.74 -6.92
N SER A 231 -18.32 -26.20 -7.24
CA SER A 231 -18.56 -27.57 -7.73
C SER A 231 -18.08 -27.70 -9.18
N ILE A 232 -17.27 -28.73 -9.49
CA ILE A 232 -16.82 -29.01 -10.87
C ILE A 232 -17.96 -29.48 -11.77
N GLU A 233 -18.96 -30.18 -11.19
CA GLU A 233 -20.12 -30.66 -11.94
C GLU A 233 -21.05 -29.51 -12.33
N LYS A 234 -21.23 -28.53 -11.42
CA LYS A 234 -22.22 -27.46 -11.56
C LYS A 234 -21.63 -26.11 -11.96
N ASP A 235 -20.31 -25.99 -11.96
CA ASP A 235 -19.54 -24.76 -12.18
C ASP A 235 -20.07 -23.55 -11.37
N THR A 236 -20.50 -23.79 -10.12
CA THR A 236 -21.11 -22.79 -9.22
C THR A 236 -20.58 -22.93 -7.79
N VAL A 237 -20.58 -21.84 -7.03
CA VAL A 237 -20.23 -21.87 -5.60
C VAL A 237 -21.28 -22.67 -4.83
N VAL A 238 -20.84 -23.71 -4.12
CA VAL A 238 -21.69 -24.59 -3.30
C VAL A 238 -21.40 -24.46 -1.81
N ASN A 239 -20.27 -23.87 -1.42
CA ASN A 239 -19.93 -23.59 -0.03
C ASN A 239 -18.94 -22.42 0.08
N THR A 240 -18.86 -21.81 1.26
CA THR A 240 -17.86 -20.81 1.64
C THR A 240 -17.23 -21.22 2.95
N ILE A 241 -15.91 -21.32 2.99
CA ILE A 241 -15.13 -21.67 4.18
C ILE A 241 -14.56 -20.39 4.77
N TYR A 242 -15.04 -19.99 5.95
CA TYR A 242 -14.52 -18.81 6.64
C TYR A 242 -13.24 -19.15 7.41
N ILE A 243 -12.25 -18.28 7.35
CA ILE A 243 -10.99 -18.40 8.08
C ILE A 243 -11.06 -17.48 9.29
N LYS A 244 -11.33 -18.06 10.45
CA LYS A 244 -11.54 -17.33 11.71
C LYS A 244 -10.56 -17.88 12.74
N PRO A 245 -9.44 -17.18 13.03
CA PRO A 245 -8.42 -17.70 13.93
C PRO A 245 -8.91 -17.88 15.36
N ASP A 246 -9.82 -17.00 15.82
CA ASP A 246 -10.43 -17.08 17.14
C ASP A 246 -11.83 -16.44 17.14
N GLU A 247 -12.76 -16.98 17.94
CA GLU A 247 -14.14 -16.46 18.03
C GLU A 247 -14.23 -15.01 18.52
N ARG A 248 -13.22 -14.52 19.25
CA ARG A 248 -13.17 -13.15 19.80
C ARG A 248 -12.85 -12.08 18.75
N VAL A 249 -12.23 -12.48 17.63
CA VAL A 249 -11.79 -11.56 16.55
C VAL A 249 -12.48 -11.83 15.22
N LYS A 250 -13.44 -12.76 15.17
CA LYS A 250 -14.07 -13.24 13.93
C LYS A 250 -14.76 -12.18 13.07
N GLN A 251 -15.10 -11.03 13.66
CA GLN A 251 -15.74 -9.90 12.99
C GLN A 251 -14.73 -8.98 12.28
N PHE A 252 -13.46 -9.03 12.71
CA PHE A 252 -12.42 -8.18 12.16
C PHE A 252 -11.76 -8.87 10.98
N ARG A 253 -11.56 -8.12 9.89
CA ARG A 253 -10.94 -8.63 8.66
C ARG A 253 -9.44 -8.37 8.66
N GLY A 254 -8.70 -9.19 7.91
CA GLY A 254 -7.28 -8.98 7.64
C GLY A 254 -6.45 -10.25 7.64
N VAL A 255 -7.06 -11.45 7.61
CA VAL A 255 -6.33 -12.72 7.52
C VAL A 255 -5.57 -12.85 6.19
N ILE A 256 -6.11 -12.24 5.13
CA ILE A 256 -5.52 -12.18 3.77
C ILE A 256 -5.21 -13.59 3.24
N PRO A 257 -6.25 -14.38 2.85
CA PRO A 257 -6.06 -15.67 2.22
C PRO A 257 -5.35 -15.54 0.86
N PHE A 258 -4.21 -16.21 0.70
CA PHE A 258 -3.35 -16.06 -0.47
C PHE A 258 -3.17 -17.39 -1.21
N GLY A 259 -2.05 -18.11 -1.02
CA GLY A 259 -1.77 -19.39 -1.68
C GLY A 259 -2.56 -20.58 -1.13
N LEU A 260 -2.76 -21.60 -1.97
CA LEU A 260 -3.43 -22.86 -1.63
C LEU A 260 -2.57 -24.08 -1.99
N ALA A 261 -2.67 -25.15 -1.21
CA ALA A 261 -2.12 -26.46 -1.58
C ALA A 261 -2.96 -27.63 -1.03
N LEU A 262 -3.22 -28.63 -1.87
CA LEU A 262 -3.89 -29.87 -1.45
C LEU A 262 -2.87 -30.95 -1.06
N THR A 263 -3.25 -31.82 -0.13
CA THR A 263 -2.56 -33.10 0.07
C THR A 263 -2.77 -34.03 -1.14
N PRO A 264 -1.82 -34.94 -1.44
CA PRO A 264 -1.94 -35.87 -2.57
C PRO A 264 -3.21 -36.74 -2.54
N ASP A 265 -3.76 -37.01 -1.34
CA ASP A 265 -4.99 -37.77 -1.13
C ASP A 265 -6.28 -36.92 -1.16
N ASN A 266 -6.16 -35.60 -1.45
CA ASN A 266 -7.23 -34.62 -1.47
C ASN A 266 -8.05 -34.51 -0.16
N GLN A 267 -7.50 -34.93 1.00
CA GLN A 267 -8.21 -34.88 2.28
C GLN A 267 -8.01 -33.56 3.05
N LYS A 268 -6.85 -32.92 2.90
CA LYS A 268 -6.54 -31.64 3.54
C LYS A 268 -6.19 -30.57 2.52
N LEU A 269 -6.65 -29.35 2.78
CA LEU A 269 -6.30 -28.14 2.05
C LEU A 269 -5.54 -27.21 3.01
N TYR A 270 -4.38 -26.73 2.57
CA TYR A 270 -3.58 -25.73 3.26
C TYR A 270 -3.78 -24.37 2.59
N VAL A 271 -3.89 -23.33 3.41
CA VAL A 271 -4.23 -21.98 2.98
C VAL A 271 -3.26 -21.00 3.63
N ALA A 272 -2.50 -20.26 2.85
CA ALA A 272 -1.64 -19.22 3.38
C ALA A 272 -2.50 -18.06 3.87
N CYS A 273 -2.26 -17.62 5.10
CA CYS A 273 -2.95 -16.52 5.76
C CYS A 273 -1.92 -15.42 6.02
N SER A 274 -1.71 -14.56 5.01
CA SER A 274 -0.59 -13.62 4.99
C SER A 274 -0.61 -12.62 6.13
N GLY A 275 -1.81 -12.15 6.50
CA GLY A 275 -1.98 -11.12 7.52
C GLY A 275 -1.91 -11.60 8.97
N ILE A 276 -1.77 -12.92 9.20
CA ILE A 276 -1.58 -13.50 10.54
C ILE A 276 -0.38 -14.45 10.63
N ASN A 277 0.50 -14.44 9.62
CA ASN A 277 1.73 -15.23 9.56
C ASN A 277 1.50 -16.72 9.87
N ALA A 278 0.50 -17.31 9.18
CA ALA A 278 0.11 -18.68 9.41
C ALA A 278 -0.38 -19.39 8.14
N VAL A 279 -0.52 -20.71 8.25
CA VAL A 279 -1.24 -21.56 7.29
C VAL A 279 -2.45 -22.17 7.97
N ALA A 280 -3.66 -21.89 7.47
CA ALA A 280 -4.87 -22.57 7.90
C ALA A 280 -4.93 -23.99 7.32
N VAL A 281 -5.38 -24.95 8.12
CA VAL A 281 -5.58 -26.35 7.73
C VAL A 281 -7.08 -26.63 7.61
N VAL A 282 -7.53 -27.00 6.42
CA VAL A 282 -8.93 -27.26 6.10
C VAL A 282 -9.14 -28.74 5.84
N ASP A 283 -10.14 -29.34 6.50
CA ASP A 283 -10.65 -30.67 6.18
C ASP A 283 -11.56 -30.56 4.94
N VAL A 284 -11.16 -31.20 3.83
CA VAL A 284 -11.86 -31.10 2.54
C VAL A 284 -13.22 -31.81 2.56
N THR A 285 -13.37 -32.85 3.38
CA THR A 285 -14.65 -33.57 3.49
C THR A 285 -15.67 -32.77 4.29
N LYS A 286 -15.21 -32.11 5.36
CA LYS A 286 -16.06 -31.28 6.23
C LYS A 286 -16.22 -29.85 5.73
N LEU A 287 -15.35 -29.40 4.82
CA LEU A 287 -15.24 -28.03 4.32
C LEU A 287 -15.11 -27.02 5.47
N LYS A 288 -14.19 -27.30 6.41
CA LYS A 288 -13.98 -26.49 7.62
C LYS A 288 -12.51 -26.38 7.98
N VAL A 289 -12.13 -25.21 8.51
CA VAL A 289 -10.83 -25.00 9.16
C VAL A 289 -10.76 -25.84 10.44
N THR A 290 -9.62 -26.49 10.66
CA THR A 290 -9.32 -27.39 11.78
C THR A 290 -8.19 -26.90 12.67
N GLY A 291 -7.38 -25.95 12.20
CA GLY A 291 -6.31 -25.33 12.98
C GLY A 291 -5.37 -24.52 12.09
N PHE A 292 -4.28 -24.02 12.68
CA PHE A 292 -3.30 -23.16 12.02
C PHE A 292 -1.86 -23.59 12.33
N ILE A 293 -0.96 -23.39 11.37
CA ILE A 293 0.49 -23.66 11.47
C ILE A 293 1.22 -22.31 11.40
N PRO A 294 2.11 -21.96 12.35
CA PRO A 294 2.85 -20.70 12.31
C PRO A 294 3.89 -20.67 11.18
N THR A 295 4.11 -19.49 10.61
CA THR A 295 5.10 -19.26 9.55
C THR A 295 5.97 -18.04 9.81
N GLY A 296 6.91 -17.78 8.89
CA GLY A 296 7.51 -16.45 8.74
C GLY A 296 6.50 -15.42 8.24
N TRP A 297 6.97 -14.19 8.01
CA TRP A 297 6.13 -13.07 7.63
C TRP A 297 5.62 -13.19 6.19
N PHE A 298 4.31 -13.01 6.04
CA PHE A 298 3.61 -12.93 4.77
C PHE A 298 3.74 -14.24 3.95
N PRO A 299 3.23 -15.38 4.45
CA PRO A 299 3.16 -16.61 3.66
C PRO A 299 2.35 -16.37 2.37
N ALA A 300 2.90 -16.71 1.22
CA ALA A 300 2.37 -16.33 -0.10
C ALA A 300 1.97 -17.54 -0.96
N LYS A 301 2.87 -18.52 -1.16
CA LYS A 301 2.59 -19.74 -1.93
C LYS A 301 2.92 -20.99 -1.10
N LEU A 302 2.20 -22.07 -1.38
CA LEU A 302 2.28 -23.32 -0.64
C LEU A 302 2.48 -24.49 -1.59
N LYS A 303 3.18 -25.53 -1.13
CA LYS A 303 3.23 -26.83 -1.80
C LYS A 303 3.33 -27.96 -0.79
N VAL A 304 2.60 -29.05 -1.03
CA VAL A 304 2.75 -30.30 -0.26
C VAL A 304 3.67 -31.25 -1.01
N SER A 305 4.56 -31.94 -0.31
CA SER A 305 5.42 -32.96 -0.89
C SER A 305 4.60 -34.12 -1.47
N ASN A 306 5.13 -34.80 -2.50
CA ASN A 306 4.42 -35.90 -3.16
C ASN A 306 4.08 -37.07 -2.22
N ASP A 307 4.84 -37.27 -1.15
CA ASP A 307 4.58 -38.27 -0.12
C ASP A 307 3.59 -37.81 0.96
N GLY A 308 3.12 -36.56 0.90
CA GLY A 308 2.14 -35.97 1.82
C GLY A 308 2.69 -35.67 3.22
N LYS A 309 4.01 -35.69 3.44
CA LYS A 309 4.62 -35.53 4.77
C LYS A 309 5.11 -34.14 5.08
N LYS A 310 5.41 -33.32 4.06
CA LYS A 310 5.99 -32.00 4.24
C LYS A 310 5.12 -30.93 3.57
N LEU A 311 5.05 -29.78 4.22
CA LEU A 311 4.51 -28.55 3.68
C LEU A 311 5.65 -27.56 3.45
N ILE A 312 5.71 -27.01 2.25
CA ILE A 312 6.67 -25.99 1.82
C ILE A 312 5.90 -24.68 1.74
N VAL A 313 6.40 -23.66 2.42
CA VAL A 313 5.81 -22.33 2.51
C VAL A 313 6.83 -21.32 2.02
N SER A 314 6.47 -20.51 1.02
CA SER A 314 7.23 -19.30 0.71
C SER A 314 6.66 -18.13 1.50
N ASN A 315 7.51 -17.50 2.30
CA ASN A 315 7.20 -16.29 3.06
C ASN A 315 7.79 -15.10 2.29
N ALA A 316 6.96 -14.22 1.75
CA ALA A 316 7.39 -13.14 0.86
C ALA A 316 8.25 -12.11 1.61
N LYS A 317 7.91 -11.81 2.87
CA LYS A 317 8.62 -10.86 3.73
C LYS A 317 9.60 -11.52 4.72
N GLY A 318 9.61 -12.87 4.77
CA GLY A 318 10.61 -13.64 5.51
C GLY A 318 10.65 -13.33 7.01
N PHE A 319 11.72 -12.68 7.47
CA PHE A 319 11.89 -12.23 8.85
C PHE A 319 11.86 -10.70 9.01
N GLY A 320 11.54 -9.96 7.94
CA GLY A 320 11.65 -8.51 7.88
C GLY A 320 13.06 -8.03 7.48
N SER A 321 13.24 -6.71 7.49
CA SER A 321 14.48 -6.04 7.07
C SER A 321 15.50 -5.92 8.21
N GLY A 322 15.05 -5.72 9.45
CA GLY A 322 15.94 -5.41 10.57
C GLY A 322 16.61 -4.04 10.40
N PRO A 323 17.71 -3.76 11.13
CA PRO A 323 18.42 -2.49 11.04
C PRO A 323 19.06 -2.30 9.66
N ASN A 324 19.11 -1.06 9.17
CA ASN A 324 19.76 -0.68 7.91
C ASN A 324 20.77 0.47 8.06
N GLY A 325 21.11 0.81 9.31
CA GLY A 325 22.16 1.77 9.66
C GLY A 325 22.79 1.46 11.02
N GLY A 326 23.77 2.27 11.40
CA GLY A 326 24.41 2.24 12.71
C GLY A 326 25.50 1.17 12.84
N SER A 327 26.22 1.21 13.97
CA SER A 327 27.43 0.41 14.21
C SER A 327 27.26 -1.12 14.12
N THR A 328 26.04 -1.64 14.21
CA THR A 328 25.73 -3.08 14.11
C THR A 328 25.30 -3.52 12.72
N PHE A 329 25.09 -2.60 11.78
CA PHE A 329 24.70 -2.91 10.41
C PHE A 329 25.93 -3.15 9.54
N ASP A 330 26.01 -4.33 8.93
CA ASP A 330 27.02 -4.68 7.94
C ASP A 330 26.44 -4.51 6.54
N SER A 331 26.91 -3.51 5.79
CA SER A 331 26.38 -3.19 4.47
C SER A 331 26.84 -4.23 3.45
N GLY A 332 25.92 -5.09 3.02
CA GLY A 332 26.11 -5.99 1.90
C GLY A 332 26.09 -5.28 0.54
N PRO A 333 26.34 -6.01 -0.57
CA PRO A 333 26.27 -5.46 -1.93
C PRO A 333 24.90 -4.88 -2.32
N GLU A 334 23.83 -5.21 -1.59
CA GLU A 334 22.49 -4.67 -1.75
C GLU A 334 22.28 -3.25 -1.18
N GLY A 335 23.22 -2.73 -0.39
CA GLY A 335 23.10 -1.42 0.26
C GLY A 335 22.16 -1.41 1.46
N SER A 336 21.61 -0.23 1.80
CA SER A 336 20.75 0.00 2.98
C SER A 336 19.27 0.20 2.66
N TYR A 337 18.88 0.16 1.37
CA TYR A 337 17.49 0.39 0.98
C TYR A 337 16.56 -0.74 1.47
N ILE A 338 15.50 -0.35 2.18
CA ILE A 338 14.59 -1.28 2.87
C ILE A 338 14.04 -2.38 1.95
N GLY A 339 13.60 -2.00 0.74
CA GLY A 339 13.04 -2.93 -0.24
C GLY A 339 14.06 -3.95 -0.77
N SER A 340 15.36 -3.70 -0.64
CA SER A 340 16.41 -4.66 -0.99
C SER A 340 16.84 -5.56 0.19
N LEU A 341 16.55 -5.14 1.42
CA LEU A 341 16.92 -5.86 2.64
C LEU A 341 15.89 -6.91 3.05
N MET A 342 14.61 -6.69 2.72
CA MET A 342 13.55 -7.64 3.03
C MET A 342 13.67 -8.93 2.20
N LYS A 343 14.38 -9.93 2.72
CA LYS A 343 14.55 -11.22 2.06
C LYS A 343 13.39 -12.16 2.40
N GLY A 344 12.74 -12.68 1.36
CA GLY A 344 11.81 -13.80 1.53
C GLY A 344 12.50 -15.06 2.05
N SER A 345 11.72 -15.98 2.62
CA SER A 345 12.22 -17.27 3.11
C SER A 345 11.40 -18.44 2.59
N VAL A 346 12.01 -19.62 2.50
CA VAL A 346 11.31 -20.89 2.23
C VAL A 346 11.37 -21.75 3.49
N GLN A 347 10.20 -21.99 4.08
CA GLN A 347 10.03 -22.81 5.25
C GLN A 347 9.53 -24.19 4.83
N VAL A 348 10.25 -25.24 5.21
CA VAL A 348 9.85 -26.63 4.98
C VAL A 348 9.51 -27.26 6.33
N VAL A 349 8.23 -27.52 6.56
CA VAL A 349 7.73 -28.10 7.82
C VAL A 349 7.21 -29.51 7.61
N ASP A 350 7.37 -30.36 8.63
CA ASP A 350 6.62 -31.60 8.69
C ASP A 350 5.14 -31.28 8.94
N ILE A 351 4.25 -32.01 8.27
CA ILE A 351 2.81 -31.86 8.45
C ILE A 351 2.46 -32.37 9.85
N PRO A 352 1.85 -31.53 10.72
CA PRO A 352 1.63 -31.88 12.12
C PRO A 352 0.53 -32.93 12.28
N SER A 353 0.64 -33.70 13.37
CA SER A 353 -0.48 -34.45 13.96
C SER A 353 -1.60 -33.51 14.42
N ASP A 354 -2.78 -34.06 14.72
CA ASP A 354 -3.92 -33.27 15.19
C ASP A 354 -3.63 -32.63 16.57
N GLU A 355 -2.88 -33.30 17.45
CA GLU A 355 -2.43 -32.73 18.72
C GLU A 355 -1.43 -31.58 18.54
N GLU A 356 -0.44 -31.73 17.66
CA GLU A 356 0.53 -30.67 17.34
C GLU A 356 -0.16 -29.46 16.69
N LEU A 357 -1.13 -29.70 15.80
CA LEU A 357 -1.91 -28.66 15.15
C LEU A 357 -2.66 -27.78 16.17
N LYS A 358 -3.17 -28.38 17.26
CA LYS A 358 -3.81 -27.62 18.33
C LYS A 358 -2.82 -26.69 19.03
N ALA A 359 -1.62 -27.18 19.37
CA ALA A 359 -0.59 -26.36 20.00
C ALA A 359 -0.11 -25.24 19.06
N TYR A 360 0.02 -25.53 17.76
CA TYR A 360 0.36 -24.53 16.75
C TYR A 360 -0.72 -23.48 16.57
N THR A 361 -1.99 -23.87 16.64
CA THR A 361 -3.13 -22.95 16.61
C THR A 361 -3.07 -21.97 17.78
N GLU A 362 -2.84 -22.46 19.00
CA GLU A 362 -2.68 -21.62 20.19
C GLU A 362 -1.50 -20.64 20.05
N LYS A 363 -0.38 -21.10 19.48
CA LYS A 363 0.79 -20.26 19.19
C LYS A 363 0.47 -19.16 18.18
N VAL A 364 -0.21 -19.48 17.07
CA VAL A 364 -0.62 -18.49 16.06
C VAL A 364 -1.51 -17.42 16.69
N ILE A 365 -2.47 -17.80 17.53
CA ILE A 365 -3.34 -16.84 18.22
C ILE A 365 -2.50 -15.94 19.13
N SER A 366 -1.59 -16.50 19.94
CA SER A 366 -0.75 -15.71 20.86
C SER A 366 0.29 -14.82 20.18
N ASN A 367 0.72 -15.17 18.97
CA ASN A 367 1.65 -14.36 18.18
C ASN A 367 0.99 -13.10 17.62
N ASN A 368 -0.32 -13.15 17.35
CA ASN A 368 -1.04 -12.08 16.67
C ASN A 368 -1.94 -11.26 17.61
N PHE A 369 -2.43 -11.87 18.70
CA PHE A 369 -3.42 -11.23 19.56
C PHE A 369 -3.11 -11.42 21.04
N ASN A 370 -3.25 -10.33 21.79
CA ASN A 370 -3.34 -10.36 23.24
C ASN A 370 -4.77 -9.97 23.67
N PHE A 371 -5.39 -10.77 24.55
CA PHE A 371 -6.77 -10.59 24.96
C PHE A 371 -6.89 -10.23 26.43
N GLU A 372 -7.47 -9.07 26.71
CA GLU A 372 -7.56 -8.56 28.06
C GLU A 372 -8.95 -7.98 28.34
N LYS A 373 -9.40 -8.14 29.58
CA LYS A 373 -10.66 -7.55 30.02
C LYS A 373 -10.45 -6.08 30.31
N ALA A 374 -11.39 -5.24 29.89
CA ALA A 374 -11.38 -3.81 30.22
C ALA A 374 -11.35 -3.53 31.73
N SER A 375 -11.82 -4.48 32.56
CA SER A 375 -11.78 -4.40 34.02
C SER A 375 -10.45 -4.82 34.66
N ALA A 376 -9.40 -5.11 33.87
CA ALA A 376 -8.09 -5.49 34.39
C ALA A 376 -7.45 -4.31 35.15
N GLU A 377 -6.76 -4.62 36.26
CA GLU A 377 -6.16 -3.62 37.17
C GLU A 377 -5.19 -2.68 36.47
N LYS A 378 -4.45 -3.16 35.47
CA LYS A 378 -3.52 -2.35 34.69
C LYS A 378 -4.17 -1.18 33.94
N PHE A 379 -5.49 -1.23 33.71
CA PHE A 379 -6.24 -0.14 33.08
C PHE A 379 -6.84 0.86 34.10
N ALA A 380 -6.72 0.61 35.41
CA ALA A 380 -7.30 1.49 36.43
C ALA A 380 -6.79 2.94 36.34
N GLY A 381 -5.53 3.13 35.94
CA GLY A 381 -4.92 4.45 35.73
C GLY A 381 -5.48 5.23 34.53
N ARG A 382 -6.25 4.60 33.65
CA ARG A 382 -6.81 5.24 32.44
C ARG A 382 -8.15 5.93 32.66
N LYS A 383 -8.70 5.90 33.88
CA LYS A 383 -10.02 6.46 34.22
C LYS A 383 -10.19 7.91 33.73
N ASN A 384 -9.16 8.74 33.89
CA ASN A 384 -9.19 10.16 33.51
C ASN A 384 -8.40 10.46 32.22
N ASN A 385 -7.87 9.44 31.54
CA ASN A 385 -7.17 9.62 30.28
C ASN A 385 -8.14 10.18 29.22
N PRO A 386 -7.76 11.16 28.40
CA PRO A 386 -8.63 11.70 27.35
C PRO A 386 -8.95 10.67 26.27
N VAL A 387 -8.11 9.66 26.04
CA VAL A 387 -8.37 8.55 25.12
C VAL A 387 -9.15 7.44 25.83
N PRO A 388 -10.41 7.18 25.43
CA PRO A 388 -11.19 6.06 25.96
C PRO A 388 -10.47 4.72 25.77
N LEU A 389 -10.68 3.77 26.69
CA LEU A 389 -10.06 2.45 26.61
C LEU A 389 -10.55 1.63 25.40
N PHE A 390 -11.81 1.83 25.04
CA PHE A 390 -12.46 1.28 23.87
C PHE A 390 -13.58 2.23 23.42
N PRO A 391 -14.09 2.09 22.18
CA PRO A 391 -15.11 2.98 21.65
C PRO A 391 -16.37 3.01 22.52
N GLY A 392 -16.80 4.21 22.90
CA GLY A 392 -18.00 4.41 23.70
C GLY A 392 -17.85 4.21 25.22
N GLU A 393 -16.65 3.91 25.74
CA GLU A 393 -16.40 3.85 27.20
C GLU A 393 -16.75 5.18 27.89
N LYS A 394 -16.31 6.29 27.30
CA LYS A 394 -16.59 7.66 27.71
C LYS A 394 -16.45 8.61 26.54
N VAL A 395 -16.94 9.82 26.71
CA VAL A 395 -16.76 10.89 25.73
C VAL A 395 -15.38 11.51 25.92
N SER A 396 -14.53 11.48 24.89
CA SER A 396 -13.23 12.15 24.89
C SER A 396 -13.39 13.68 24.93
N PRO A 397 -12.52 14.44 25.63
CA PRO A 397 -12.46 15.90 25.48
C PRO A 397 -11.87 16.34 24.14
N ILE A 398 -11.22 15.43 23.39
CA ILE A 398 -10.75 15.69 22.03
C ILE A 398 -11.93 15.49 21.07
N LYS A 399 -12.16 16.47 20.20
CA LYS A 399 -13.26 16.53 19.22
C LYS A 399 -12.79 16.65 17.79
N HIS A 400 -11.60 17.19 17.57
CA HIS A 400 -11.01 17.40 16.26
C HIS A 400 -9.66 16.70 16.18
N ILE A 401 -9.49 15.85 15.18
CA ILE A 401 -8.23 15.19 14.87
C ILE A 401 -7.72 15.77 13.56
N VAL A 402 -6.49 16.28 13.55
CA VAL A 402 -5.77 16.65 12.33
C VAL A 402 -4.67 15.61 12.13
N PHE A 403 -4.80 14.82 11.07
CA PHE A 403 -3.84 13.79 10.73
C PHE A 403 -2.98 14.25 9.57
N ILE A 404 -1.70 14.49 9.85
CA ILE A 404 -0.73 15.01 8.91
C ILE A 404 0.16 13.85 8.46
N SER A 405 0.15 13.57 7.17
CA SER A 405 1.16 12.71 6.55
C SER A 405 2.25 13.57 5.95
N LYS A 406 3.46 13.11 6.14
CA LYS A 406 4.64 13.48 5.38
C LYS A 406 5.05 12.30 4.48
N GLU A 407 6.25 12.32 3.92
CA GLU A 407 6.77 11.25 3.06
C GLU A 407 7.73 10.33 3.83
N ASN A 408 9.03 10.26 3.48
CA ASN A 408 9.86 9.11 3.89
C ASN A 408 11.02 9.53 4.78
N ARG A 409 10.94 9.34 6.09
CA ARG A 409 12.11 9.49 7.00
C ARG A 409 12.11 8.48 8.13
N THR A 410 13.31 8.13 8.58
CA THR A 410 13.50 7.25 9.75
C THR A 410 13.69 8.05 11.04
N TYR A 411 13.46 7.38 12.18
CA TYR A 411 13.58 8.03 13.48
C TYR A 411 14.99 8.60 13.72
N ASP A 412 16.04 7.83 13.43
CA ASP A 412 17.41 8.26 13.71
C ASP A 412 17.85 9.47 12.88
N GLU A 413 17.42 9.56 11.62
CA GLU A 413 17.79 10.67 10.73
C GLU A 413 17.37 12.05 11.25
N VAL A 414 16.26 12.11 12.00
CA VAL A 414 15.69 13.36 12.53
C VAL A 414 15.84 13.48 14.04
N PHE A 415 15.60 12.39 14.78
CA PHE A 415 15.56 12.37 16.24
C PHE A 415 16.70 11.58 16.89
N GLY A 416 17.68 11.08 16.12
CA GLY A 416 18.83 10.33 16.64
C GLY A 416 19.59 11.03 17.78
N GLN A 417 19.57 12.37 17.80
CA GLN A 417 20.22 13.20 18.82
C GLN A 417 19.36 13.47 20.08
N ILE A 418 18.11 13.01 20.15
CA ILE A 418 17.24 13.23 21.33
C ILE A 418 17.61 12.24 22.43
N GLU A 419 18.28 12.73 23.50
CA GLU A 419 18.81 11.91 24.60
C GLU A 419 17.77 11.03 25.33
N LYS A 420 16.49 11.45 25.35
CA LYS A 420 15.42 10.68 25.99
C LYS A 420 14.91 9.51 25.14
N GLY A 421 15.16 9.55 23.84
CA GLY A 421 14.79 8.50 22.91
C GLY A 421 15.93 7.51 22.71
N LYS A 422 15.58 6.38 22.12
CA LYS A 422 16.55 5.38 21.65
C LYS A 422 17.06 5.76 20.27
N GLY A 423 17.73 6.89 20.15
CA GLY A 423 18.31 7.37 18.89
C GLY A 423 19.79 7.04 18.76
N ASP A 424 20.27 6.89 17.52
CA ASP A 424 21.70 6.93 17.20
C ASP A 424 22.07 8.31 16.63
N PRO A 425 22.83 9.15 17.37
CA PRO A 425 23.21 10.48 16.91
C PRO A 425 24.17 10.45 15.72
N GLU A 426 24.86 9.34 15.45
CA GLU A 426 25.76 9.19 14.29
C GLU A 426 24.98 9.04 12.97
N LEU A 427 23.70 8.69 13.05
CA LEU A 427 22.78 8.61 11.91
C LEU A 427 21.94 9.88 11.71
N ALA A 428 22.00 10.84 12.63
CA ALA A 428 21.24 12.08 12.55
C ALA A 428 21.71 12.96 11.38
N ARG A 429 20.93 13.00 10.30
CA ARG A 429 21.22 13.78 9.09
C ARG A 429 20.68 15.19 9.15
N TYR A 430 19.55 15.36 9.80
CA TYR A 430 18.75 16.59 9.75
C TYR A 430 18.53 17.21 11.12
N GLY A 431 19.30 16.79 12.14
CA GLY A 431 19.21 17.34 13.49
C GLY A 431 19.98 18.65 13.67
N THR A 432 20.55 18.81 14.86
CA THR A 432 21.35 19.96 15.29
C THR A 432 22.82 19.82 14.85
N GLY A 433 23.44 20.92 14.42
CA GLY A 433 24.89 20.99 14.16
C GLY A 433 25.37 20.16 12.97
N VAL A 434 24.53 19.92 11.98
CA VAL A 434 24.87 19.13 10.79
C VAL A 434 25.56 20.00 9.72
N SER A 435 26.42 19.38 8.91
CA SER A 435 27.16 20.05 7.82
C SER A 435 27.01 19.27 6.52
N PHE A 436 26.62 19.91 5.42
CA PHE A 436 26.28 19.24 4.16
C PHE A 436 26.66 20.07 2.93
N ARG A 437 26.62 19.43 1.74
CA ARG A 437 26.95 20.02 0.44
C ARG A 437 25.96 19.57 -0.61
N ASN A 438 25.75 20.41 -1.61
CA ASN A 438 24.92 20.03 -2.75
C ASN A 438 25.61 18.97 -3.63
N SER A 439 24.84 18.26 -4.44
CA SER A 439 25.28 17.17 -5.33
C SER A 439 26.45 17.57 -6.24
N LYS A 440 26.46 18.81 -6.73
CA LYS A 440 27.50 19.38 -7.59
C LYS A 440 28.71 19.93 -6.82
N ARG A 441 28.70 19.86 -5.49
CA ARG A 441 29.73 20.41 -4.58
C ARG A 441 30.08 21.88 -4.86
N SER A 442 29.13 22.65 -5.37
CA SER A 442 29.28 24.08 -5.65
C SER A 442 28.92 24.95 -4.44
N ALA A 443 28.16 24.42 -3.48
CA ALA A 443 27.79 25.08 -2.25
C ALA A 443 27.85 24.13 -1.04
N SER A 444 28.04 24.69 0.16
CA SER A 444 28.11 23.95 1.41
C SER A 444 27.58 24.77 2.57
N VAL A 445 26.96 24.10 3.54
CA VAL A 445 26.55 24.69 4.82
C VAL A 445 27.25 23.93 5.95
N GLU A 446 27.84 24.67 6.88
CA GLU A 446 28.52 24.12 8.04
C GLU A 446 27.77 24.47 9.32
N ASN A 447 27.67 23.50 10.24
CA ASN A 447 27.09 23.65 11.58
C ASN A 447 25.72 24.37 11.53
N ALA A 448 24.76 23.71 10.92
CA ALA A 448 23.39 24.19 10.78
C ALA A 448 22.41 23.25 11.50
N ASP A 449 21.31 23.82 11.95
CA ASP A 449 20.21 23.07 12.54
C ASP A 449 19.14 22.90 11.45
N VAL A 450 18.85 21.66 11.09
CA VAL A 450 17.74 21.31 10.20
C VAL A 450 16.60 20.78 11.09
N MET A 451 15.37 20.70 10.57
CA MET A 451 14.21 20.16 11.29
C MET A 451 13.94 20.84 12.66
N VAL A 452 14.18 22.15 12.76
CA VAL A 452 14.11 22.90 14.03
C VAL A 452 12.72 22.90 14.67
N ASN A 453 11.64 22.88 13.88
CA ASN A 453 10.28 22.76 14.38
C ASN A 453 9.97 21.34 14.85
N HIS A 454 10.41 20.30 14.15
CA HIS A 454 10.28 18.91 14.62
C HIS A 454 10.99 18.72 15.98
N LEU A 455 12.23 19.21 16.11
CA LEU A 455 12.99 19.17 17.36
C LEU A 455 12.30 19.98 18.48
N LYS A 456 11.74 21.14 18.17
CA LYS A 456 10.97 21.94 19.13
C LYS A 456 9.69 21.24 19.56
N LEU A 457 8.93 20.67 18.62
CA LEU A 457 7.70 19.95 18.89
C LEU A 457 7.97 18.70 19.74
N ALA A 458 9.09 17.99 19.52
CA ALA A 458 9.48 16.88 20.38
C ALA A 458 9.75 17.30 21.83
N ARG A 459 10.33 18.48 22.05
CA ARG A 459 10.59 19.05 23.39
C ARG A 459 9.33 19.65 24.02
N GLU A 460 8.45 20.26 23.23
CA GLU A 460 7.23 20.92 23.72
C GLU A 460 6.01 20.01 23.77
N PHE A 461 6.07 18.81 23.22
CA PHE A 461 4.99 17.82 23.24
C PHE A 461 5.59 16.42 23.36
N ALA A 462 5.21 15.50 22.48
CA ALA A 462 5.64 14.13 22.61
C ALA A 462 5.88 13.43 21.27
N ILE A 463 6.80 12.48 21.30
CA ILE A 463 7.19 11.64 20.15
C ILE A 463 7.25 10.16 20.56
N SER A 464 7.23 9.26 19.58
CA SER A 464 7.56 7.85 19.78
C SER A 464 9.00 7.57 19.35
N ASP A 465 9.74 6.77 20.12
CA ASP A 465 11.01 6.17 19.67
C ASP A 465 10.87 4.70 19.24
N ASN A 466 9.64 4.20 19.18
CA ASN A 466 9.30 2.80 18.94
C ASN A 466 8.03 2.67 18.06
N PHE A 467 7.88 3.57 17.10
CA PHE A 467 6.83 3.54 16.06
C PHE A 467 7.43 3.00 14.75
N TYR A 468 6.71 2.07 14.12
CA TYR A 468 7.11 1.43 12.87
C TYR A 468 5.99 1.61 11.86
N VAL A 469 6.33 2.10 10.67
CA VAL A 469 5.40 2.11 9.55
C VAL A 469 5.20 0.67 9.07
N ASP A 470 3.97 0.31 8.74
CA ASP A 470 3.65 -1.03 8.23
C ASP A 470 4.03 -1.20 6.73
N ALA A 471 4.69 -0.19 6.14
CA ALA A 471 4.94 -0.05 4.71
C ALA A 471 6.43 0.01 4.38
N ASP A 472 6.76 -0.49 3.19
CA ASP A 472 8.11 -0.43 2.63
C ASP A 472 8.31 0.83 1.75
N VAL A 473 7.27 1.23 1.00
CA VAL A 473 7.27 2.35 0.04
C VAL A 473 5.89 3.03 -0.05
N SER A 474 5.78 4.14 -0.79
CA SER A 474 4.56 4.98 -0.79
C SER A 474 3.34 4.25 -1.32
N ALA A 475 3.56 3.31 -2.23
CA ALA A 475 2.49 2.46 -2.76
C ALA A 475 1.69 1.79 -1.66
N ASP A 476 2.31 1.15 -0.68
CA ASP A 476 1.62 0.52 0.45
C ASP A 476 1.43 1.48 1.63
N GLY A 477 2.34 2.44 1.83
CA GLY A 477 2.26 3.47 2.87
C GLY A 477 0.96 4.26 2.84
N HIS A 478 0.59 4.78 1.68
CA HIS A 478 -0.65 5.53 1.52
C HIS A 478 -1.92 4.68 1.73
N ARG A 479 -1.89 3.35 1.54
CA ARG A 479 -3.04 2.49 1.90
C ARG A 479 -3.17 2.42 3.41
N TRP A 480 -2.07 2.22 4.12
CA TRP A 480 -2.07 2.18 5.58
C TRP A 480 -2.52 3.52 6.18
N LEU A 481 -2.10 4.66 5.62
CA LEU A 481 -2.54 6.00 6.03
C LEU A 481 -4.04 6.25 5.88
N VAL A 482 -4.76 5.42 5.14
CA VAL A 482 -6.23 5.49 5.03
C VAL A 482 -6.91 4.25 5.59
N ASN A 483 -6.21 3.55 6.50
CA ASN A 483 -6.63 2.33 7.19
C ASN A 483 -7.12 1.23 6.23
N THR A 484 -6.42 1.11 5.10
CA THR A 484 -6.57 0.02 4.14
C THR A 484 -5.32 -0.84 4.22
N TYR A 485 -5.43 -2.12 4.56
CA TYR A 485 -4.28 -3.01 4.52
C TYR A 485 -4.02 -3.45 3.07
N PRO A 486 -2.76 -3.46 2.59
CA PRO A 486 -2.39 -3.97 1.28
C PRO A 486 -2.87 -5.40 1.08
N ASN A 487 -3.62 -5.62 0.00
CA ASN A 487 -4.07 -6.95 -0.37
C ASN A 487 -3.09 -7.57 -1.38
N GLN A 488 -3.44 -8.75 -1.87
CA GLN A 488 -2.63 -9.48 -2.84
C GLN A 488 -2.32 -8.70 -4.13
N TRP A 489 -3.24 -7.86 -4.61
CA TRP A 489 -3.03 -7.01 -5.79
C TRP A 489 -1.89 -6.01 -5.56
N THR A 490 -1.95 -5.27 -4.45
CA THR A 490 -0.90 -4.31 -4.06
C THR A 490 0.43 -5.03 -3.88
N GLU A 491 0.46 -6.04 -3.03
CA GLU A 491 1.69 -6.76 -2.64
C GLU A 491 2.40 -7.46 -3.81
N THR A 492 1.67 -7.86 -4.86
CA THR A 492 2.29 -8.49 -6.04
C THR A 492 2.64 -7.51 -7.17
N SER A 493 2.15 -6.27 -7.11
CA SER A 493 2.44 -5.25 -8.12
C SER A 493 3.51 -4.27 -7.66
N THR A 494 3.58 -3.92 -6.37
CA THR A 494 4.49 -2.90 -5.82
C THR A 494 5.95 -3.17 -6.20
N SER A 495 6.50 -4.34 -5.87
CA SER A 495 7.90 -4.65 -6.19
C SER A 495 8.20 -4.67 -7.70
N ALA A 496 7.21 -5.09 -8.51
CA ALA A 496 7.36 -5.08 -9.97
C ALA A 496 7.37 -3.65 -10.53
N SER A 497 6.50 -2.78 -10.02
CA SER A 497 6.44 -1.37 -10.43
C SER A 497 7.70 -0.60 -10.01
N TYR A 498 8.12 -0.66 -8.74
CA TYR A 498 9.34 0.00 -8.26
C TYR A 498 10.62 -0.58 -8.90
N GLY A 499 10.59 -1.85 -9.33
CA GLY A 499 11.68 -2.45 -10.11
C GLY A 499 11.74 -2.00 -11.58
N GLY A 500 10.78 -1.23 -12.09
CA GLY A 500 10.61 -0.91 -13.52
C GLY A 500 10.20 -2.11 -14.38
N ASN A 501 9.63 -3.14 -13.76
CA ASN A 501 9.14 -4.36 -14.41
C ASN A 501 7.61 -4.36 -14.60
N ARG A 502 6.98 -3.20 -14.41
CA ARG A 502 5.55 -2.96 -14.67
C ARG A 502 5.28 -1.48 -15.00
N GLU A 503 5.77 -1.01 -16.13
CA GLU A 503 5.69 0.39 -16.55
C GLU A 503 4.53 0.66 -17.52
N PHE A 504 3.93 1.86 -17.45
CA PHE A 504 2.87 2.26 -18.36
C PHE A 504 3.37 2.39 -19.80
N ARG A 505 2.53 2.06 -20.78
CA ARG A 505 2.85 2.13 -22.22
C ARG A 505 1.72 2.79 -23.00
N PHE A 506 1.97 3.98 -23.54
CA PHE A 506 0.99 4.77 -24.32
C PHE A 506 0.55 4.07 -25.61
N ASP A 507 1.45 3.30 -26.22
CA ASP A 507 1.21 2.62 -27.49
C ASP A 507 0.50 1.26 -27.34
N SER A 508 0.35 0.75 -26.11
CA SER A 508 -0.31 -0.54 -25.84
C SER A 508 -1.75 -0.58 -26.36
N LYS A 509 -2.08 -1.69 -27.03
CA LYS A 509 -3.42 -1.99 -27.54
C LYS A 509 -4.13 -3.10 -26.75
N ALA A 510 -3.48 -3.63 -25.72
CA ALA A 510 -4.11 -4.55 -24.79
C ALA A 510 -5.30 -3.88 -24.07
N PRO A 511 -6.34 -4.65 -23.68
CA PRO A 511 -7.53 -4.08 -23.05
C PRO A 511 -7.28 -3.51 -21.65
N GLY A 512 -6.32 -4.05 -20.89
CA GLY A 512 -5.92 -3.57 -19.57
C GLY A 512 -4.71 -2.63 -19.60
N VAL A 513 -4.49 -1.93 -18.49
CA VAL A 513 -3.35 -1.01 -18.30
C VAL A 513 -2.27 -1.63 -17.40
N TYR A 514 -1.00 -1.27 -17.62
CA TYR A 514 0.14 -1.80 -16.86
C TYR A 514 0.24 -1.22 -15.44
N ALA A 515 0.26 0.10 -15.31
CA ALA A 515 0.45 0.76 -14.01
C ALA A 515 -0.78 0.50 -13.12
N MET A 516 -0.56 -0.21 -12.01
CA MET A 516 -1.63 -0.69 -11.14
C MET A 516 -1.62 -0.12 -9.75
N ASN A 517 -0.48 0.40 -9.29
CA ASN A 517 -0.36 1.16 -8.05
C ASN A 517 0.77 2.19 -8.19
N GLY A 518 1.90 1.85 -8.85
CA GLY A 518 3.03 2.78 -8.93
C GLY A 518 3.38 3.31 -7.54
N ALA A 519 3.71 4.59 -7.43
CA ALA A 519 3.77 5.29 -6.14
C ALA A 519 2.47 6.00 -5.76
N ALA A 520 1.33 5.64 -6.37
CA ALA A 520 0.06 6.34 -6.18
C ALA A 520 -0.33 6.47 -4.71
N GLY A 521 -0.69 7.68 -4.29
CA GLY A 521 -1.28 7.93 -2.98
C GLY A 521 -2.78 7.65 -2.89
N ALA A 522 -3.40 7.26 -4.01
CA ALA A 522 -4.80 6.86 -4.11
C ALA A 522 -4.99 5.34 -4.04
N ILE A 523 -6.16 4.96 -3.54
CA ILE A 523 -6.62 3.57 -3.45
C ILE A 523 -7.42 3.21 -4.69
N TYR A 524 -7.10 2.05 -5.27
CA TYR A 524 -7.81 1.53 -6.44
C TYR A 524 -9.00 0.67 -6.00
N PRO A 525 -10.06 0.55 -6.83
CA PRO A 525 -11.17 -0.35 -6.56
C PRO A 525 -10.78 -1.80 -6.27
N GLU A 526 -9.71 -2.31 -6.87
CA GLU A 526 -9.13 -3.63 -6.60
C GLU A 526 -8.45 -3.75 -5.24
N ASP A 527 -8.04 -2.63 -4.64
CA ASP A 527 -7.37 -2.55 -3.33
C ASP A 527 -8.34 -2.39 -2.16
N TYR A 528 -9.60 -2.02 -2.41
CA TYR A 528 -10.58 -1.85 -1.34
C TYR A 528 -10.70 -3.12 -0.50
N ASN A 529 -10.52 -2.96 0.81
CA ASN A 529 -10.87 -3.99 1.77
C ASN A 529 -12.40 -4.18 1.82
N GLU A 530 -12.85 -5.31 2.36
CA GLU A 530 -14.28 -5.64 2.46
C GLU A 530 -15.11 -4.48 3.06
N ALA A 531 -14.64 -3.87 4.14
CA ALA A 531 -15.33 -2.77 4.82
C ALA A 531 -14.96 -1.36 4.29
N GLY A 532 -14.18 -1.26 3.21
CA GLY A 532 -13.68 -0.01 2.66
C GLY A 532 -12.50 0.57 3.45
N SER A 533 -12.20 1.84 3.17
CA SER A 533 -11.15 2.63 3.82
C SER A 533 -11.69 3.41 5.03
N MET A 534 -10.84 4.22 5.68
CA MET A 534 -11.31 5.16 6.71
C MET A 534 -12.39 6.12 6.19
N TRP A 535 -12.37 6.47 4.90
CA TRP A 535 -13.35 7.36 4.29
C TRP A 535 -14.75 6.78 4.34
N ASP A 536 -14.88 5.52 3.92
CA ASP A 536 -16.13 4.76 3.94
C ASP A 536 -16.60 4.52 5.38
N HIS A 537 -15.65 4.31 6.30
CA HIS A 537 -15.92 4.11 7.71
C HIS A 537 -16.50 5.37 8.37
N LEU A 538 -15.93 6.54 8.10
CA LEU A 538 -16.41 7.82 8.62
C LEU A 538 -17.78 8.18 8.05
N GLU A 539 -17.97 8.05 6.74
CA GLU A 539 -19.27 8.25 6.07
C GLU A 539 -20.35 7.37 6.70
N ARG A 540 -20.08 6.07 6.81
CA ARG A 540 -21.04 5.08 7.32
C ARG A 540 -21.48 5.38 8.76
N ASN A 541 -20.62 6.00 9.55
CA ASN A 541 -20.89 6.37 10.94
C ASN A 541 -21.31 7.85 11.10
N ASN A 542 -21.54 8.57 10.00
CA ASN A 542 -21.93 9.99 9.98
C ASN A 542 -20.94 10.90 10.73
N ILE A 543 -19.64 10.65 10.57
CA ILE A 543 -18.58 11.51 11.09
C ILE A 543 -18.13 12.46 9.99
N ASP A 544 -18.19 13.75 10.27
CA ASP A 544 -17.75 14.78 9.34
C ASP A 544 -16.22 14.81 9.24
N PHE A 545 -15.72 14.89 8.00
CA PHE A 545 -14.30 14.93 7.71
C PHE A 545 -13.99 15.82 6.49
N TYR A 546 -12.74 16.27 6.38
CA TYR A 546 -12.28 17.00 5.21
C TYR A 546 -10.83 16.67 4.85
N ASN A 547 -10.56 16.47 3.57
CA ASN A 547 -9.27 16.02 3.07
C ASN A 547 -8.48 17.15 2.36
N PHE A 548 -7.20 17.27 2.71
CA PHE A 548 -6.21 18.06 1.99
C PHE A 548 -5.13 17.13 1.40
N GLY A 549 -5.39 16.66 0.18
CA GLY A 549 -4.38 16.03 -0.66
C GLY A 549 -4.18 14.51 -0.53
N PHE A 550 -4.81 13.82 0.42
CA PHE A 550 -4.75 12.33 0.46
C PHE A 550 -5.62 11.72 -0.65
N SER A 551 -5.28 10.50 -1.07
CA SER A 551 -6.12 9.64 -1.91
C SER A 551 -6.59 10.19 -3.26
N ILE A 552 -5.99 11.30 -3.75
CA ILE A 552 -6.32 11.91 -5.06
C ILE A 552 -5.20 11.72 -6.09
N MET A 553 -4.07 11.15 -5.68
CA MET A 553 -2.90 10.87 -6.53
C MET A 553 -3.00 9.46 -7.12
N PHE A 554 -3.45 9.33 -8.36
CA PHE A 554 -3.49 8.06 -9.10
C PHE A 554 -2.34 7.99 -10.09
N GLU A 555 -1.69 6.82 -10.17
CA GLU A 555 -0.70 6.51 -11.19
C GLU A 555 -1.29 5.66 -12.33
N PRO A 556 -0.89 5.92 -13.59
CA PRO A 556 0.14 6.87 -13.98
C PRO A 556 -0.39 8.32 -14.04
N GLY A 557 0.41 9.27 -13.56
CA GLY A 557 0.09 10.71 -13.47
C GLY A 557 1.02 11.62 -14.27
N ILE A 558 0.73 12.92 -14.29
CA ILE A 558 1.64 13.96 -14.80
C ILE A 558 1.85 15.01 -13.71
N TYR A 559 3.12 15.32 -13.44
CA TYR A 559 3.55 16.27 -12.43
C TYR A 559 4.32 17.40 -13.11
N GLU A 560 3.75 18.59 -13.03
CA GLU A 560 4.35 19.81 -13.57
C GLU A 560 4.11 20.94 -12.58
N GLU A 561 5.03 21.88 -12.51
CA GLU A 561 4.94 23.04 -11.63
C GLU A 561 3.71 23.92 -11.89
N GLN A 562 3.28 24.06 -13.15
CA GLN A 562 2.06 24.80 -13.50
C GLN A 562 0.79 24.18 -12.93
N TYR A 563 0.83 22.95 -12.40
CA TYR A 563 -0.30 22.27 -11.77
C TYR A 563 -0.42 22.61 -10.28
N LYS A 564 -0.01 23.82 -9.89
CA LYS A 564 0.13 24.24 -8.49
C LYS A 564 -1.07 24.04 -7.56
N TYR A 565 -2.31 23.93 -8.07
CA TYR A 565 -3.50 23.77 -7.22
C TYR A 565 -3.93 22.31 -7.02
N GLU A 566 -3.59 21.45 -7.97
CA GLU A 566 -3.95 20.03 -7.94
C GLU A 566 -2.74 19.14 -7.63
N GLY A 567 -1.53 19.56 -8.00
CA GLY A 567 -0.27 18.82 -7.90
C GLY A 567 -0.03 17.86 -9.07
N ILE A 568 -1.12 17.27 -9.58
CA ILE A 568 -1.10 16.18 -10.56
C ILE A 568 -2.19 16.39 -11.62
N ARG A 569 -1.99 15.82 -12.81
CA ARG A 569 -3.07 15.56 -13.79
C ARG A 569 -3.23 14.08 -14.14
N HIS A 570 -4.47 13.68 -14.39
CA HIS A 570 -4.85 12.30 -14.67
C HIS A 570 -5.31 12.11 -16.12
N TYR A 571 -4.91 11.00 -16.74
CA TYR A 571 -5.31 10.65 -18.11
C TYR A 571 -5.86 9.23 -18.25
N ILE A 572 -5.99 8.51 -17.12
CA ILE A 572 -6.69 7.23 -17.01
C ILE A 572 -7.97 7.44 -16.19
N ASN A 573 -9.05 6.76 -16.55
CA ASN A 573 -10.37 6.92 -15.95
C ASN A 573 -10.55 6.17 -14.61
N TYR A 574 -9.62 6.32 -13.67
CA TYR A 574 -9.76 5.76 -12.32
C TYR A 574 -10.83 6.51 -11.50
N PRO A 575 -11.71 5.80 -10.78
CA PRO A 575 -12.71 6.42 -9.91
C PRO A 575 -12.13 6.79 -8.55
N LEU A 576 -12.45 7.97 -8.06
CA LEU A 576 -12.09 8.40 -6.71
C LEU A 576 -13.02 7.75 -5.67
N PRO A 577 -12.56 7.42 -4.44
CA PRO A 577 -13.46 7.02 -3.36
C PRO A 577 -14.62 8.00 -3.20
N GLN A 578 -15.85 7.47 -3.15
CA GLN A 578 -17.04 8.31 -3.12
C GLN A 578 -17.06 9.29 -1.94
N PRO A 579 -16.73 8.88 -0.70
CA PRO A 579 -16.89 9.76 0.45
C PRO A 579 -16.03 11.03 0.40
N ILE A 580 -14.92 11.00 -0.34
CA ILE A 580 -14.01 12.14 -0.48
C ILE A 580 -14.32 13.02 -1.70
N TRP A 581 -15.28 12.66 -2.55
CA TRP A 581 -15.58 13.37 -3.80
C TRP A 581 -15.84 14.87 -3.58
N ASP A 582 -16.72 15.17 -2.62
CA ASP A 582 -17.11 16.53 -2.24
C ASP A 582 -16.42 17.04 -0.96
N ARG A 583 -15.67 16.17 -0.26
CA ARG A 583 -15.01 16.46 1.03
C ARG A 583 -13.50 16.55 0.92
N THR A 584 -13.01 17.04 -0.22
CA THR A 584 -11.60 17.26 -0.46
C THR A 584 -11.37 18.63 -1.06
N SER A 585 -10.25 19.26 -0.69
CA SER A 585 -9.83 20.51 -1.29
C SER A 585 -9.59 20.32 -2.78
N LYS A 586 -9.90 21.36 -3.57
CA LYS A 586 -9.60 21.47 -5.00
C LYS A 586 -8.55 22.56 -5.28
N VAL A 587 -8.01 23.16 -4.23
CA VAL A 587 -7.03 24.25 -4.29
C VAL A 587 -5.80 23.97 -3.42
N TYR A 588 -5.75 22.80 -2.78
CA TYR A 588 -4.60 22.29 -2.07
C TYR A 588 -3.98 21.15 -2.89
N PRO A 589 -2.75 21.32 -3.39
CA PRO A 589 -2.14 20.32 -4.24
C PRO A 589 -1.74 19.08 -3.44
N THR A 590 -1.86 17.90 -4.06
CA THR A 590 -1.28 16.66 -3.53
C THR A 590 0.25 16.66 -3.71
N TYR A 591 0.88 15.49 -3.69
CA TYR A 591 2.30 15.33 -3.99
C TYR A 591 2.68 15.97 -5.33
N ASN A 592 3.74 16.77 -5.28
CA ASN A 592 4.49 17.30 -6.41
C ASN A 592 5.67 18.08 -5.83
N MET A 593 6.88 17.59 -6.05
CA MET A 593 8.11 18.15 -5.49
C MET A 593 8.44 19.55 -6.03
N ALA A 594 7.83 19.98 -7.14
CA ALA A 594 7.99 21.34 -7.63
C ALA A 594 7.23 22.37 -6.82
N ILE A 595 6.22 21.96 -6.06
CA ILE A 595 5.40 22.86 -5.25
C ILE A 595 5.98 22.91 -3.83
N PRO A 596 6.31 24.10 -3.28
CA PRO A 596 6.76 24.23 -1.90
C PRO A 596 5.63 23.90 -0.91
N ASP A 597 5.98 23.27 0.20
CA ASP A 597 5.04 23.03 1.30
C ASP A 597 4.56 24.35 1.91
N GLN A 598 5.35 25.43 1.78
CA GLN A 598 4.88 26.78 2.13
C GLN A 598 3.63 27.20 1.35
N PHE A 599 3.55 26.87 0.05
CA PHE A 599 2.35 27.16 -0.76
C PHE A 599 1.18 26.31 -0.31
N ARG A 600 1.40 25.02 -0.02
CA ARG A 600 0.39 24.12 0.53
C ARG A 600 -0.22 24.70 1.82
N ILE A 601 0.61 25.12 2.77
CA ILE A 601 0.13 25.70 4.03
C ILE A 601 -0.58 27.03 3.83
N ASP A 602 -0.17 27.86 2.86
CA ASP A 602 -0.94 29.05 2.48
C ASP A 602 -2.36 28.70 2.01
N GLN A 603 -2.50 27.69 1.15
CA GLN A 603 -3.83 27.26 0.67
C GLN A 603 -4.67 26.65 1.79
N PHE A 604 -4.06 25.83 2.66
CA PHE A 604 -4.70 25.29 3.84
C PHE A 604 -5.25 26.39 4.74
N GLN A 605 -4.42 27.37 5.13
CA GLN A 605 -4.83 28.45 6.02
C GLN A 605 -5.94 29.32 5.40
N LYS A 606 -5.85 29.61 4.09
CA LYS A 606 -6.87 30.35 3.33
C LYS A 606 -8.21 29.62 3.33
N GLU A 607 -8.20 28.34 2.96
CA GLU A 607 -9.43 27.53 2.89
C GLU A 607 -10.01 27.26 4.28
N PHE A 608 -9.17 26.91 5.26
CA PHE A 608 -9.58 26.69 6.64
C PHE A 608 -10.25 27.94 7.22
N THR A 609 -9.60 29.10 7.06
CA THR A 609 -10.14 30.38 7.55
C THR A 609 -11.49 30.68 6.90
N LYS A 610 -11.60 30.47 5.59
CA LYS A 610 -12.84 30.70 4.85
C LYS A 610 -13.99 29.79 5.32
N LYS A 611 -13.72 28.50 5.58
CA LYS A 611 -14.75 27.50 5.91
C LYS A 611 -15.13 27.52 7.39
N TRP A 612 -14.15 27.52 8.30
CA TRP A 612 -14.37 27.19 9.71
C TRP A 612 -14.02 28.29 10.71
N MET A 613 -13.37 29.38 10.26
CA MET A 613 -13.19 30.58 11.09
C MET A 613 -14.21 31.67 10.76
N ASN A 614 -14.38 31.96 9.47
CA ASN A 614 -15.27 33.01 8.96
C ASN A 614 -16.54 32.46 8.32
N GLY A 615 -16.60 31.16 8.04
CA GLY A 615 -17.74 30.49 7.44
C GLY A 615 -18.82 30.12 8.46
N LYS A 616 -19.82 29.37 8.01
CA LYS A 616 -20.92 28.88 8.85
C LYS A 616 -20.71 27.45 9.36
N ASP A 617 -19.71 26.77 8.82
CA ASP A 617 -19.42 25.38 9.12
C ASP A 617 -18.54 25.30 10.37
N THR A 618 -18.70 24.23 11.15
CA THR A 618 -17.78 23.89 12.24
C THR A 618 -16.64 23.04 11.70
N MET A 619 -15.45 23.14 12.30
CA MET A 619 -14.35 22.25 11.93
C MET A 619 -14.80 20.78 12.01
N PRO A 620 -14.48 19.95 11.00
CA PRO A 620 -14.84 18.53 11.01
C PRO A 620 -14.16 17.78 12.16
N ALA A 621 -14.67 16.58 12.46
CA ALA A 621 -14.10 15.74 13.52
C ALA A 621 -12.74 15.13 13.12
N LEU A 622 -12.53 14.88 11.82
CA LEU A 622 -11.25 14.46 11.26
C LEU A 622 -10.85 15.33 10.06
N MET A 623 -9.59 15.72 10.00
CA MET A 623 -9.00 16.40 8.86
C MET A 623 -7.69 15.73 8.49
N THR A 624 -7.46 15.46 7.21
CA THR A 624 -6.18 14.93 6.73
C THR A 624 -5.43 15.99 5.94
N VAL A 625 -4.09 15.99 6.04
CA VAL A 625 -3.22 16.94 5.35
C VAL A 625 -1.95 16.24 4.92
N ILE A 626 -1.60 16.32 3.64
CA ILE A 626 -0.28 15.86 3.15
C ILE A 626 0.70 17.05 3.06
N ILE A 627 1.90 16.88 3.60
CA ILE A 627 3.00 17.85 3.54
C ILE A 627 4.24 17.07 3.06
N PRO A 628 4.41 16.89 1.73
CA PRO A 628 5.27 15.82 1.21
C PRO A 628 6.71 16.22 0.83
N ASN A 629 7.13 17.48 0.93
CA ASN A 629 8.43 17.84 0.38
C ASN A 629 9.61 17.19 1.12
N ASP A 630 9.44 16.64 2.31
CA ASP A 630 10.52 15.88 2.94
C ASP A 630 10.78 14.52 2.30
N HIS A 631 10.09 14.12 1.23
CA HIS A 631 10.58 13.09 0.31
C HIS A 631 12.01 13.45 -0.15
N GLY A 632 12.18 14.70 -0.59
CA GLY A 632 13.39 15.23 -1.21
C GLY A 632 13.47 14.92 -2.71
N ALA A 633 14.27 15.69 -3.42
CA ALA A 633 14.57 15.51 -4.84
C ALA A 633 15.97 16.08 -5.14
N GLU A 634 16.38 16.08 -6.42
CA GLU A 634 17.62 16.73 -6.87
C GLU A 634 17.67 18.22 -6.48
N ASP A 635 18.89 18.77 -6.38
CA ASP A 635 19.09 20.18 -6.04
C ASP A 635 18.55 21.09 -7.14
N ARG A 636 17.74 22.09 -6.75
CA ARG A 636 17.22 23.15 -7.62
C ARG A 636 17.50 24.53 -7.02
N PRO A 637 18.76 25.00 -7.05
CA PRO A 637 19.15 26.27 -6.42
C PRO A 637 18.33 27.47 -6.90
N GLU A 638 18.00 27.54 -8.19
CA GLU A 638 17.21 28.64 -8.75
C GLU A 638 15.76 28.67 -8.22
N ALA A 639 15.22 27.50 -7.87
CA ALA A 639 13.88 27.34 -7.29
C ALA A 639 13.88 27.43 -5.75
N GLY A 640 14.99 27.82 -5.12
CA GLY A 640 15.10 27.92 -3.65
C GLY A 640 15.45 26.61 -2.94
N TYR A 641 15.81 25.54 -3.66
CA TYR A 641 16.24 24.25 -3.11
C TYR A 641 17.72 23.95 -3.42
N PRO A 642 18.68 24.73 -2.90
CA PRO A 642 20.09 24.53 -3.22
C PRO A 642 20.69 23.24 -2.66
N PHE A 643 20.03 22.58 -1.71
CA PHE A 643 20.47 21.35 -1.06
C PHE A 643 19.30 20.37 -0.90
N ARG A 644 19.59 19.07 -0.70
CA ARG A 644 18.57 18.11 -0.25
C ARG A 644 17.92 18.59 1.06
N GLU A 645 18.72 19.11 1.99
CA GLU A 645 18.27 19.64 3.28
C GLU A 645 17.32 20.83 3.17
N SER A 646 17.30 21.53 2.03
CA SER A 646 16.34 22.61 1.77
C SER A 646 14.90 22.08 1.75
N TYR A 647 14.68 20.87 1.23
CA TYR A 647 13.37 20.22 1.22
C TYR A 647 12.88 19.86 2.63
N MET A 648 13.79 19.39 3.48
CA MET A 648 13.50 19.10 4.89
C MET A 648 13.21 20.39 5.67
N ALA A 649 13.93 21.47 5.39
CA ALA A 649 13.67 22.78 6.00
C ALA A 649 12.32 23.38 5.55
N ASP A 650 11.93 23.23 4.27
CA ASP A 650 10.61 23.61 3.77
C ASP A 650 9.50 22.85 4.52
N ASN A 651 9.58 21.53 4.52
CA ASN A 651 8.63 20.67 5.21
C ASN A 651 8.54 20.98 6.72
N ASP A 652 9.68 21.13 7.40
CA ASP A 652 9.75 21.47 8.82
C ASP A 652 9.04 22.78 9.14
N LEU A 653 9.27 23.82 8.34
CA LEU A 653 8.60 25.09 8.50
C LEU A 653 7.10 24.97 8.24
N ALA A 654 6.70 24.20 7.23
CA ALA A 654 5.30 23.96 6.93
C ALA A 654 4.57 23.28 8.11
N VAL A 655 5.17 22.23 8.69
CA VAL A 655 4.69 21.58 9.91
C VAL A 655 4.62 22.57 11.08
N GLY A 656 5.65 23.38 11.28
CA GLY A 656 5.64 24.43 12.30
C GLY A 656 4.51 25.43 12.12
N ARG A 657 4.30 25.92 10.89
CA ARG A 657 3.28 26.93 10.54
C ARG A 657 1.86 26.39 10.67
N ILE A 658 1.59 25.16 10.26
CA ILE A 658 0.25 24.58 10.41
C ILE A 658 -0.09 24.35 11.89
N VAL A 659 0.86 23.87 12.70
CA VAL A 659 0.67 23.69 14.15
C VAL A 659 0.50 25.04 14.87
N GLU A 660 1.30 26.04 14.50
CA GLU A 660 1.13 27.40 15.02
C GLU A 660 -0.26 27.94 14.68
N PHE A 661 -0.67 27.88 13.42
CA PHE A 661 -2.00 28.35 13.00
C PHE A 661 -3.12 27.65 13.78
N LEU A 662 -3.12 26.31 13.79
CA LEU A 662 -4.16 25.50 14.43
C LEU A 662 -4.23 25.74 15.96
N SER A 663 -3.09 25.88 16.63
CA SER A 663 -3.05 26.12 18.07
C SER A 663 -3.54 27.52 18.50
N HIS A 664 -3.68 28.45 17.54
CA HIS A 664 -4.29 29.76 17.76
C HIS A 664 -5.77 29.82 17.35
N THR A 665 -6.34 28.72 16.87
CA THR A 665 -7.79 28.63 16.56
C THR A 665 -8.61 28.39 17.83
N PRO A 666 -9.91 28.74 17.85
CA PRO A 666 -10.81 28.37 18.95
C PRO A 666 -10.97 26.86 19.13
N TYR A 667 -10.58 26.04 18.15
CA TYR A 667 -10.69 24.58 18.21
C TYR A 667 -9.56 23.91 19.00
N TRP A 668 -8.47 24.64 19.31
CA TRP A 668 -7.26 24.10 19.94
C TRP A 668 -7.54 23.33 21.23
N GLU A 669 -8.48 23.80 22.06
CA GLU A 669 -8.81 23.17 23.34
C GLU A 669 -9.30 21.70 23.22
N ASN A 670 -9.84 21.34 22.06
CA ASN A 670 -10.36 20.00 21.76
C ASN A 670 -9.62 19.32 20.60
N MET A 671 -8.41 19.78 20.25
CA MET A 671 -7.70 19.29 19.08
C MET A 671 -6.60 18.28 19.45
N LEU A 672 -6.44 17.26 18.61
CA LEU A 672 -5.26 16.40 18.53
C LEU A 672 -4.68 16.51 17.12
N ILE A 673 -3.40 16.84 17.01
CA ILE A 673 -2.65 16.75 15.77
C ILE A 673 -1.73 15.53 15.88
N VAL A 674 -1.80 14.64 14.89
CA VAL A 674 -0.91 13.47 14.76
C VAL A 674 -0.12 13.64 13.47
N ILE A 675 1.20 13.54 13.56
CA ILE A 675 2.13 13.71 12.43
C ILE A 675 2.96 12.44 12.29
N THR A 676 3.00 11.88 11.09
CA THR A 676 3.78 10.69 10.74
C THR A 676 4.17 10.72 9.27
N GLU A 677 5.11 9.85 8.91
CA GLU A 677 5.49 9.50 7.54
C GLU A 677 4.51 8.49 6.91
N ASP A 678 4.48 8.40 5.58
CA ASP A 678 3.75 7.35 4.86
C ASP A 678 4.51 6.03 4.84
N ASP A 679 5.84 6.10 4.76
CA ASP A 679 6.75 4.97 4.84
C ASP A 679 8.17 5.40 5.36
N ALA A 680 9.13 4.47 5.36
CA ALA A 680 10.51 4.77 5.70
C ALA A 680 11.46 4.78 4.48
N GLN A 681 11.08 4.09 3.40
CA GLN A 681 11.75 3.93 2.10
C GLN A 681 13.29 4.08 2.12
N ASN A 682 13.81 5.30 1.92
CA ASN A 682 15.25 5.57 1.75
C ASN A 682 15.98 5.99 3.04
N GLY A 683 15.29 6.06 4.17
CA GLY A 683 15.91 6.40 5.46
C GLY A 683 16.74 5.28 6.07
N VAL A 684 17.55 5.59 7.08
CA VAL A 684 18.39 4.62 7.78
C VAL A 684 18.22 4.66 9.29
N ASP A 685 18.15 3.49 9.91
CA ASP A 685 17.87 3.33 11.33
C ASP A 685 18.66 2.16 11.92
N HIS A 686 19.14 2.32 13.15
CA HIS A 686 19.96 1.33 13.84
C HIS A 686 19.16 0.21 14.53
N ILE A 687 17.84 0.36 14.68
CA ILE A 687 16.97 -0.66 15.28
C ILE A 687 16.24 -1.45 14.20
N ASP A 688 15.52 -0.75 13.33
CA ASP A 688 14.80 -1.37 12.21
C ASP A 688 14.52 -0.34 11.12
N ALA A 689 14.69 -0.74 9.87
CA ALA A 689 14.47 0.10 8.70
C ALA A 689 13.06 0.69 8.60
N HIS A 690 12.05 0.12 9.26
CA HIS A 690 10.68 0.66 9.29
C HIS A 690 10.44 1.67 10.42
N ARG A 691 11.42 1.90 11.30
CA ARG A 691 11.21 2.80 12.43
C ARG A 691 11.19 4.25 11.94
N SER A 692 10.09 4.93 12.24
CA SER A 692 9.79 6.22 11.64
C SER A 692 9.30 7.26 12.67
N ILE A 693 8.93 8.44 12.19
CA ILE A 693 8.51 9.58 12.98
C ILE A 693 7.05 9.43 13.37
N LEU A 694 6.76 9.56 14.66
CA LEU A 694 5.40 9.76 15.17
C LEU A 694 5.43 10.86 16.22
N MET A 695 4.68 11.93 15.97
CA MET A 695 4.56 13.08 16.86
C MET A 695 3.10 13.35 17.21
N LEU A 696 2.83 13.61 18.48
CA LEU A 696 1.51 13.99 18.97
C LEU A 696 1.54 15.40 19.54
N VAL A 697 0.61 16.25 19.10
CA VAL A 697 0.55 17.67 19.49
C VAL A 697 -0.90 18.01 19.89
N SER A 698 -1.10 18.39 21.15
CA SER A 698 -2.42 18.68 21.73
C SER A 698 -2.25 19.34 23.10
N PRO A 699 -3.23 20.11 23.60
CA PRO A 699 -3.27 20.46 25.02
C PRO A 699 -3.28 19.24 25.94
N TRP A 700 -3.82 18.11 25.46
CA TRP A 700 -4.02 16.89 26.25
C TRP A 700 -2.82 15.93 26.21
N VAL A 701 -1.77 16.27 25.46
CA VAL A 701 -0.55 15.47 25.32
C VAL A 701 0.50 15.92 26.34
N LYS A 702 1.24 14.97 26.91
CA LYS A 702 2.35 15.22 27.83
C LYS A 702 3.41 16.09 27.16
N LYS A 703 4.02 16.96 27.95
CA LYS A 703 5.14 17.80 27.53
C LYS A 703 6.46 17.03 27.67
N ASP A 704 7.37 17.22 26.71
CA ASP A 704 8.74 16.70 26.75
C ASP A 704 8.80 15.18 27.04
N TYR A 705 7.94 14.42 26.35
CA TYR A 705 7.72 12.99 26.58
C TYR A 705 8.09 12.16 25.35
N VAL A 706 8.85 11.08 25.57
CA VAL A 706 9.13 10.06 24.55
C VAL A 706 8.43 8.77 24.96
N SER A 707 7.52 8.29 24.12
CA SER A 707 6.92 6.97 24.32
C SER A 707 7.87 5.89 23.83
N HIS A 708 7.95 4.81 24.61
CA HIS A 708 8.71 3.59 24.29
C HIS A 708 7.80 2.40 23.95
N ILE A 709 6.49 2.62 23.88
CA ILE A 709 5.52 1.59 23.53
C ILE A 709 5.61 1.32 22.03
N HIS A 710 5.50 0.04 21.64
CA HIS A 710 5.50 -0.34 20.24
C HIS A 710 4.21 0.11 19.56
N TYR A 711 4.36 0.90 18.49
CA TYR A 711 3.27 1.44 17.70
C TYR A 711 3.42 1.16 16.20
N SER A 712 2.28 1.19 15.52
CA SER A 712 2.13 1.07 14.07
C SER A 712 0.95 1.91 13.57
N PHE A 713 0.63 1.93 12.28
CA PHE A 713 -0.54 2.66 11.77
C PHE A 713 -1.83 2.19 12.44
N GLY A 714 -1.96 0.90 12.73
CA GLY A 714 -3.09 0.35 13.50
C GLY A 714 -3.27 1.02 14.86
N SER A 715 -2.18 1.46 15.50
CA SER A 715 -2.20 2.15 16.79
C SER A 715 -2.79 3.56 16.69
N ILE A 716 -2.50 4.25 15.59
CA ILE A 716 -3.06 5.57 15.26
C ILE A 716 -4.58 5.43 15.08
N PHE A 717 -5.03 4.54 14.21
CA PHE A 717 -6.46 4.35 13.96
C PHE A 717 -7.23 3.84 15.16
N LYS A 718 -6.67 2.91 15.93
CA LYS A 718 -7.28 2.48 17.19
C LYS A 718 -7.56 3.67 18.12
N THR A 719 -6.59 4.57 18.22
CA THR A 719 -6.71 5.79 19.03
C THR A 719 -7.78 6.72 18.47
N PHE A 720 -7.84 6.91 17.15
CA PHE A 720 -8.88 7.72 16.49
C PHE A 720 -10.28 7.16 16.76
N TRP A 721 -10.47 5.85 16.60
CA TRP A 721 -11.75 5.18 16.82
C TRP A 721 -12.18 5.23 18.29
N ASN A 722 -11.24 5.10 19.22
CA ASN A 722 -11.51 5.29 20.64
C ASN A 722 -11.96 6.73 20.95
N ILE A 723 -11.29 7.75 20.39
CA ILE A 723 -11.65 9.16 20.59
C ILE A 723 -13.02 9.49 19.99
N LEU A 724 -13.27 9.05 18.77
CA LEU A 724 -14.50 9.34 18.01
C LEU A 724 -15.68 8.43 18.41
N GLY A 725 -15.42 7.37 19.18
CA GLY A 725 -16.43 6.39 19.59
C GLY A 725 -16.91 5.47 18.47
N LEU A 726 -16.04 5.18 17.49
CA LEU A 726 -16.35 4.34 16.33
C LEU A 726 -15.90 2.89 16.54
N PRO A 727 -16.60 1.89 15.97
CA PRO A 727 -16.11 0.52 15.97
C PRO A 727 -14.78 0.42 15.19
N TYR A 728 -13.94 -0.55 15.54
CA TYR A 728 -12.70 -0.79 14.78
C TYR A 728 -13.00 -1.27 13.36
N LEU A 729 -12.18 -0.87 12.38
CA LEU A 729 -12.43 -1.13 10.97
C LEU A 729 -11.95 -2.53 10.55
N ASN A 730 -10.83 -2.99 11.10
CA ASN A 730 -10.21 -4.26 10.73
C ASN A 730 -9.48 -4.89 11.94
N GLN A 731 -8.68 -5.93 11.73
CA GLN A 731 -7.99 -6.58 12.85
C GLN A 731 -6.71 -5.82 13.28
N TYR A 732 -6.12 -5.03 12.38
CA TYR A 732 -4.87 -4.34 12.64
C TYR A 732 -5.09 -3.19 13.63
N ASP A 733 -6.17 -2.42 13.48
CA ASP A 733 -6.56 -1.41 14.47
C ASP A 733 -7.21 -2.03 15.73
N ALA A 734 -8.03 -3.07 15.59
CA ALA A 734 -8.59 -3.76 16.75
C ALA A 734 -7.51 -4.40 17.64
N GLY A 735 -6.48 -4.99 17.03
CA GLY A 735 -5.39 -5.72 17.69
C GLY A 735 -4.23 -4.85 18.16
N ALA A 736 -4.06 -3.64 17.62
CA ALA A 736 -2.96 -2.74 17.98
C ALA A 736 -3.00 -2.23 19.42
N THR A 737 -1.87 -1.68 19.88
CA THR A 737 -1.81 -0.90 21.13
C THR A 737 -2.29 0.53 20.86
N ASP A 738 -3.10 1.12 21.74
CA ASP A 738 -3.48 2.54 21.56
C ASP A 738 -2.40 3.50 22.10
N MET A 739 -2.44 4.75 21.66
CA MET A 739 -1.47 5.78 22.01
C MET A 739 -1.78 6.47 23.36
N SER A 740 -2.49 5.79 24.28
CA SER A 740 -2.99 6.45 25.50
C SER A 740 -1.89 6.91 26.47
N ASP A 741 -0.67 6.36 26.39
CA ASP A 741 0.43 6.73 27.28
C ASP A 741 0.95 8.17 27.00
N PHE A 742 0.73 8.70 25.79
CA PHE A 742 1.07 10.06 25.41
C PHE A 742 0.28 11.11 26.19
N PHE A 743 -0.88 10.74 26.73
CA PHE A 743 -1.87 11.69 27.21
C PHE A 743 -1.82 11.93 28.71
N THR A 744 -2.27 13.12 29.11
CA THR A 744 -2.41 13.57 30.50
C THR A 744 -3.86 13.96 30.79
N GLU A 745 -4.26 13.91 32.06
CA GLU A 745 -5.58 14.37 32.51
C GLU A 745 -5.66 15.90 32.69
N THR A 746 -4.51 16.58 32.73
CA THR A 746 -4.42 18.04 32.91
C THR A 746 -3.96 18.69 31.61
N PRO A 747 -4.82 19.44 30.90
CA PRO A 747 -4.46 20.05 29.63
C PRO A 747 -3.57 21.29 29.81
N ASP A 748 -2.69 21.53 28.83
CA ASP A 748 -1.92 22.76 28.68
C ASP A 748 -2.29 23.46 27.36
N PHE A 749 -3.07 24.55 27.47
CA PHE A 749 -3.58 25.29 26.31
C PHE A 749 -2.57 26.25 25.68
N THR A 750 -1.29 26.23 26.10
CA THR A 750 -0.26 27.08 25.51
C THR A 750 -0.13 26.81 24.00
N ALA A 751 -0.34 27.85 23.20
CA ALA A 751 -0.23 27.77 21.75
C ALA A 751 1.23 27.61 21.31
N TYR A 752 1.44 26.91 20.20
CA TYR A 752 2.75 26.71 19.60
C TYR A 752 3.16 27.93 18.78
N ARG A 753 4.46 28.23 18.74
CA ARG A 753 5.06 29.24 17.85
C ARG A 753 6.13 28.59 16.99
N ALA A 754 6.06 28.79 15.68
CA ALA A 754 7.02 28.22 14.75
C ALA A 754 8.37 28.93 14.84
N ILE A 755 9.45 28.18 14.55
CA ILE A 755 10.80 28.74 14.38
C ILE A 755 11.04 28.94 12.88
N PRO A 756 11.57 30.10 12.44
CA PRO A 756 11.96 30.30 11.06
C PRO A 756 13.14 29.38 10.68
N VAL A 757 13.22 29.00 9.41
CA VAL A 757 14.34 28.21 8.88
C VAL A 757 15.64 29.01 8.88
N ASP A 758 16.77 28.30 8.88
CA ASP A 758 18.06 28.91 8.60
C ASP A 758 18.13 29.31 7.11
N PRO A 759 18.28 30.60 6.78
CA PRO A 759 18.30 31.08 5.40
C PRO A 759 19.53 30.62 4.61
N ARG A 760 20.54 30.03 5.28
CA ARG A 760 21.66 29.37 4.58
C ARG A 760 21.21 28.07 3.91
N ILE A 761 20.11 27.48 4.35
CA ILE A 761 19.61 26.17 3.93
C ILE A 761 18.45 26.32 2.95
N PHE A 762 17.48 27.18 3.27
CA PHE A 762 16.25 27.33 2.51
C PHE A 762 15.77 28.79 2.58
N ASP A 763 15.40 29.35 1.43
CA ASP A 763 14.72 30.65 1.33
C ASP A 763 13.25 30.44 0.96
N PRO A 764 12.32 30.55 1.93
CA PRO A 764 10.89 30.39 1.67
C PRO A 764 10.34 31.37 0.63
N GLN A 765 10.88 32.60 0.57
CA GLN A 765 10.38 33.60 -0.37
C GLN A 765 10.80 33.24 -1.78
N GLN A 766 12.06 32.82 -1.97
CA GLN A 766 12.54 32.36 -3.28
C GLN A 766 11.72 31.16 -3.78
N ALA A 767 11.38 30.22 -2.91
CA ALA A 767 10.55 29.07 -3.29
C ALA A 767 9.10 29.45 -3.62
N LEU A 768 8.55 30.51 -3.01
CA LEU A 768 7.19 31.00 -3.22
C LEU A 768 7.05 31.96 -4.41
N ASP A 769 8.08 32.73 -4.75
CA ASP A 769 8.05 33.73 -5.81
C ASP A 769 7.52 33.19 -7.16
N PRO A 770 7.91 31.97 -7.60
CA PRO A 770 7.33 31.35 -8.78
C PRO A 770 5.81 31.24 -8.74
N PHE A 771 5.23 31.08 -7.56
CA PHE A 771 3.82 30.82 -7.34
C PHE A 771 2.96 32.09 -7.25
N ASP A 772 3.57 33.29 -7.34
CA ASP A 772 2.86 34.57 -7.55
C ASP A 772 2.04 34.54 -8.84
N GLU A 773 0.86 35.15 -8.83
CA GLU A 773 -0.03 35.23 -10.00
C GLU A 773 0.60 35.99 -11.18
N ASN A 774 1.62 36.82 -10.93
CA ASN A 774 2.29 37.65 -11.95
C ASN A 774 3.65 37.11 -12.42
N PHE A 775 4.05 35.91 -11.99
CA PHE A 775 5.36 35.33 -12.29
C PHE A 775 5.48 34.82 -13.74
N ASP A 776 6.70 34.89 -14.32
CA ASP A 776 6.99 34.34 -15.66
C ASP A 776 7.33 32.85 -15.60
N TRP A 777 6.29 32.03 -15.67
CA TRP A 777 6.36 30.56 -15.59
C TRP A 777 7.21 29.89 -16.67
N LYS A 778 7.53 30.57 -17.78
CA LYS A 778 8.36 29.97 -18.85
C LYS A 778 9.84 29.82 -18.46
N ALA A 779 10.27 30.45 -17.38
CA ALA A 779 11.66 30.37 -16.93
C ALA A 779 11.99 29.10 -16.14
N LEU A 780 11.00 28.23 -15.92
CA LEU A 780 11.04 27.22 -14.85
C LEU A 780 10.69 25.80 -15.35
N GLU A 781 10.84 25.57 -16.67
CA GLU A 781 10.41 24.39 -17.45
C GLU A 781 10.97 23.00 -17.02
N GLU A 782 11.58 22.85 -15.84
CA GLU A 782 12.19 21.60 -15.37
C GLU A 782 11.68 21.22 -13.96
N SER A 783 10.57 20.47 -13.92
CA SER A 783 10.12 19.76 -12.72
C SER A 783 10.85 18.42 -12.59
N PRO A 784 11.29 18.00 -11.37
CA PRO A 784 11.81 16.65 -11.17
C PRO A 784 10.73 15.62 -11.49
N VAL A 785 11.15 14.49 -12.06
CA VAL A 785 10.28 13.35 -12.38
C VAL A 785 9.94 12.60 -11.09
N MET A 786 8.65 12.30 -10.89
CA MET A 786 8.19 11.46 -9.77
C MET A 786 8.91 10.11 -9.77
N ASP A 787 9.41 9.70 -8.59
CA ASP A 787 10.03 8.39 -8.35
C ASP A 787 10.97 7.96 -9.47
N ASN A 788 11.84 8.88 -9.88
CA ASN A 788 12.85 8.59 -10.89
C ASN A 788 13.67 7.39 -10.42
N LYS A 789 13.50 6.27 -11.12
CA LYS A 789 14.14 5.00 -10.81
C LYS A 789 15.66 5.11 -10.67
N GLU A 790 16.30 5.92 -11.52
CA GLU A 790 17.75 6.10 -11.47
C GLU A 790 18.15 6.86 -10.21
N ASP A 791 17.37 7.86 -9.80
CA ASP A 791 17.56 8.60 -8.55
C ASP A 791 17.36 7.66 -7.36
N MET A 792 16.27 6.89 -7.31
CA MET A 792 16.05 5.89 -6.26
C MET A 792 17.17 4.82 -6.19
N ILE A 793 17.68 4.37 -7.33
CA ILE A 793 18.81 3.42 -7.39
C ILE A 793 20.12 4.09 -6.91
N ASN A 794 20.31 5.36 -7.22
CA ASN A 794 21.49 6.11 -6.78
C ASN A 794 21.41 6.44 -5.28
N GLU A 795 20.22 6.75 -4.77
CA GLU A 795 19.92 6.99 -3.37
C GLU A 795 20.02 5.72 -2.52
N SER A 796 19.50 4.58 -3.01
CA SER A 796 19.60 3.28 -2.33
C SER A 796 21.04 2.79 -2.20
N LYS A 797 21.92 3.23 -3.10
CA LYS A 797 23.37 3.00 -3.03
C LYS A 797 24.11 4.03 -2.20
N GLU A 798 23.36 4.90 -1.51
CA GLU A 798 23.77 5.91 -0.54
C GLU A 798 25.27 6.17 -0.58
N LYS A 799 25.70 7.21 -1.34
CA LYS A 799 27.14 7.48 -1.46
C LYS A 799 27.72 7.57 -0.04
N GLU A 800 28.61 6.64 0.29
CA GLU A 800 29.19 6.45 1.64
C GLU A 800 29.69 7.76 2.27
N GLU A 801 30.03 8.76 1.45
CA GLU A 801 30.44 10.11 1.82
C GLU A 801 29.38 10.94 2.57
N TYR A 802 28.09 10.59 2.49
CA TYR A 802 27.03 11.30 3.20
C TYR A 802 26.84 10.85 4.65
N ARG A 803 27.43 9.73 5.07
CA ARG A 803 27.39 9.26 6.48
C ARG A 803 28.39 10.04 7.34
N LEU A 804 27.99 10.47 8.54
CA LEU A 804 28.83 11.23 9.48
C LEU A 804 30.19 10.52 9.74
N GLU A 805 30.19 9.19 9.86
CA GLU A 805 31.38 8.35 10.07
C GLU A 805 32.47 8.46 8.99
N ASN A 806 32.11 8.88 7.77
CA ASN A 806 33.03 8.99 6.65
C ASN A 806 33.38 10.46 6.31
N ARG A 807 32.60 11.43 6.78
CA ARG A 807 32.90 12.87 6.62
C ARG A 807 34.16 13.30 7.36
N GLU A 808 34.57 12.57 8.41
CA GLU A 808 35.82 12.83 9.13
C GLU A 808 37.06 12.16 8.52
N LYS A 809 36.89 11.16 7.64
CA LYS A 809 38.01 10.42 7.02
C LYS A 809 38.62 11.15 5.81
N GLU A 810 37.97 12.17 5.28
CA GLU A 810 38.47 13.01 4.18
C GLU A 810 39.13 14.34 4.63
N LYS A 811 39.43 14.51 5.93
CA LYS A 811 40.19 15.66 6.43
C LYS A 811 41.71 15.54 6.26
#